data_AF-A0A9E4ILB9-F1
#
_entry.id   AF-A0A9E4ILB9-F1
#
_cell.length_a   1.000
_cell.length_b   1.000
_cell.length_c   1.000
_cell.angle_alpha   90.00
_cell.angle_beta   90.00
_cell.angle_gamma   90.00
#
_symmetry.space_group_name_H-M   'P 1'
#
loop_
_entity.id
_entity.type
_entity.pdbx_description
1 polymer ?
#
loop_
_entity_poly.entity_id
_entity_poly.type
_entity_poly.pdbx_seq_one_letter_code
_entity_poly.pdbx_strand_id
1 'polypeptide(L)'
;MACALIAAVFATSVISAEVAAADQDESLQVRIAARMLDGGSMEFALQQRRAGTWGIRQLPARRFMPADATPGRWLTSSPLTPAGIQVRIAARIVDGESIELALQRWSEGIWGTRQLPTRRLIPADGAPGRWLTSSPLTPVGATATPPQPEWTLLAGGDVLMDRTEPAGIDPFAGIEPPLASGDLAVVNVEMAISDRGTPIGKQFTFRAPSSAARRIGDAGIDVANLANNHARDYGAQALADTVASLEAAGVVALGAGANDDEAFRHRVLEVDGGVAVAFVGVSMIVPWSFPAGPDTPGIATDTDPERVLGSVRTAAGEADVVIAVVHWGIEVATCPSPEQRAFAQDLFDAGADAVIGHHPHVLQSIEFDDGRLVAYSLGNFVWHPRLGITGETGVLQIDFAGDRILGWEFHPHLLDENGAPRPAGRGWRVDRLHDLIEGDCERHAGTTPYDLTPPEDTSGSAAQPDVELRHFSGQQFKELLDSVTLPNLVDIAAGPAMTGDAQTDERIRQIAEDRGYRLQPVVASSDELVRVEQMLLQPEAARAYTALSTAARQAGNPITLASAYRGFDTQEYILFRHLKAPYTDERIHTALRIVAPPGYSRHQTGYAVDLATADHGINEFRFSEAYAWLAADNFLEAKRHGFIPSYPAGVENQGPDPEPWEFFYVGTDNLVASPTP
;
A
#
# COMPACT_ATOMS: atom_id res chain seq x y z
N MET A 1 33.82 -28.96 -53.95
CA MET A 1 34.52 -29.83 -52.97
C MET A 1 34.60 -29.00 -51.69
N ALA A 2 33.82 -29.29 -50.65
CA ALA A 2 33.97 -30.41 -49.69
C ALA A 2 35.24 -30.24 -48.83
N CYS A 3 35.30 -30.42 -47.50
CA CYS A 3 34.34 -30.66 -46.40
C CYS A 3 35.14 -30.44 -45.06
N ALA A 4 34.61 -30.44 -43.83
CA ALA A 4 33.31 -30.17 -43.17
C ALA A 4 33.48 -30.55 -41.66
N LEU A 5 32.61 -30.09 -40.72
CA LEU A 5 32.12 -30.75 -39.46
C LEU A 5 31.58 -29.69 -38.44
N ILE A 6 30.36 -29.82 -37.86
CA ILE A 6 29.98 -30.37 -36.51
C ILE A 6 30.44 -29.46 -35.32
N ALA A 7 29.66 -29.11 -34.26
CA ALA A 7 28.38 -29.58 -33.69
C ALA A 7 27.49 -28.37 -33.24
N ALA A 8 26.14 -28.40 -33.30
CA ALA A 8 25.17 -28.91 -32.32
C ALA A 8 25.16 -28.24 -30.92
N VAL A 9 24.13 -27.43 -30.62
CA VAL A 9 23.41 -27.37 -29.33
C VAL A 9 21.91 -27.20 -29.62
N PHE A 10 21.09 -27.79 -28.75
CA PHE A 10 19.67 -28.10 -28.85
C PHE A 10 18.70 -26.95 -29.15
N ALA A 11 17.62 -27.31 -29.85
CA ALA A 11 16.33 -26.66 -29.67
C ALA A 11 15.58 -27.36 -28.52
N THR A 12 14.99 -26.59 -27.60
CA THR A 12 13.56 -26.63 -27.22
C THR A 12 13.30 -25.76 -26.00
N SER A 13 12.62 -24.62 -26.20
CA SER A 13 12.00 -23.84 -25.11
C SER A 13 10.58 -23.49 -25.53
N VAL A 14 9.69 -24.48 -25.46
CA VAL A 14 8.24 -24.24 -25.53
C VAL A 14 7.78 -23.98 -24.10
N ILE A 15 7.57 -22.71 -23.76
CA ILE A 15 6.94 -22.30 -22.50
C ILE A 15 5.42 -22.36 -22.74
N SER A 16 4.79 -23.45 -22.33
CA SER A 16 3.36 -23.45 -22.02
C SER A 16 3.19 -22.97 -20.58
N ALA A 17 2.20 -22.12 -20.36
CA ALA A 17 1.55 -21.99 -19.05
C ALA A 17 0.06 -21.77 -19.33
N GLU A 18 -0.80 -22.58 -18.71
CA GLU A 18 -2.23 -22.52 -18.97
C GLU A 18 -2.84 -21.27 -18.33
N VAL A 19 -3.32 -20.34 -19.16
CA VAL A 19 -4.20 -19.28 -18.66
C VAL A 19 -5.62 -19.82 -18.70
N ALA A 20 -6.09 -20.32 -17.55
CA ALA A 20 -7.51 -20.62 -17.31
C ALA A 20 -8.34 -19.32 -17.25
N ALA A 21 -8.42 -18.61 -18.39
CA ALA A 21 -9.35 -17.50 -18.55
C ALA A 21 -10.75 -18.07 -18.81
N ALA A 22 -11.67 -17.78 -17.90
CA ALA A 22 -13.09 -18.01 -18.08
C ALA A 22 -13.71 -17.03 -19.10
N ASP A 23 -13.24 -17.06 -20.35
CA ASP A 23 -14.02 -16.63 -21.53
C ASP A 23 -13.43 -17.21 -22.82
N GLN A 24 -14.22 -18.00 -23.56
CA GLN A 24 -13.73 -18.72 -24.74
C GLN A 24 -13.74 -17.85 -26.02
N ASP A 25 -12.60 -17.26 -26.36
CA ASP A 25 -12.25 -16.87 -27.74
C ASP A 25 -10.82 -17.37 -28.06
N GLU A 26 -10.69 -18.68 -28.29
CA GLU A 26 -9.44 -19.37 -28.71
C GLU A 26 -8.82 -18.80 -30.01
N SER A 27 -9.50 -17.87 -30.69
CA SER A 27 -9.05 -17.28 -31.95
C SER A 27 -8.15 -16.04 -31.80
N LEU A 28 -8.02 -15.49 -30.59
CA LEU A 28 -7.27 -14.25 -30.32
C LEU A 28 -5.79 -14.51 -30.00
N GLN A 29 -4.90 -14.15 -30.93
CA GLN A 29 -3.46 -14.04 -30.64
C GLN A 29 -3.08 -12.58 -30.44
N VAL A 30 -2.17 -12.27 -29.51
CA VAL A 30 -1.63 -10.92 -29.31
C VAL A 30 -0.11 -10.91 -29.41
N ARG A 31 0.52 -9.79 -29.75
CA ARG A 31 1.98 -9.63 -29.69
C ARG A 31 2.39 -8.19 -29.55
N ILE A 32 3.57 -7.97 -28.99
CA ILE A 32 4.18 -6.64 -28.94
C ILE A 32 4.95 -6.41 -30.24
N ALA A 33 4.72 -5.24 -30.84
CA ALA A 33 5.49 -4.69 -31.95
C ALA A 33 6.23 -3.43 -31.50
N ALA A 34 7.40 -3.18 -32.07
CA ALA A 34 8.24 -2.03 -31.80
C ALA A 34 8.73 -1.42 -33.12
N ARG A 35 8.94 -0.11 -33.18
CA ARG A 35 9.68 0.53 -34.28
C ARG A 35 10.54 1.69 -33.78
N MET A 36 11.68 1.87 -34.43
CA MET A 36 12.51 3.05 -34.26
C MET A 36 11.96 4.20 -35.10
N LEU A 37 11.93 5.40 -34.52
CA LEU A 37 11.52 6.64 -35.18
C LEU A 37 12.74 7.46 -35.60
N ASP A 38 12.53 8.41 -36.52
CA ASP A 38 13.52 9.43 -36.83
C ASP A 38 13.87 10.22 -35.55
N GLY A 39 15.17 10.27 -35.21
CA GLY A 39 15.65 10.82 -33.94
C GLY A 39 15.85 9.81 -32.80
N GLY A 40 15.76 8.49 -33.06
CA GLY A 40 16.23 7.44 -32.14
C GLY A 40 15.23 6.96 -31.09
N SER A 41 14.12 7.67 -30.86
CA SER A 41 13.06 7.22 -29.94
C SER A 41 12.31 5.98 -30.46
N MET A 42 11.78 5.17 -29.55
CA MET A 42 11.04 3.93 -29.87
C MET A 42 9.53 4.06 -29.62
N GLU A 43 8.73 3.55 -30.55
CA GLU A 43 7.26 3.42 -30.46
C GLU A 43 6.87 1.95 -30.36
N PHE A 44 5.96 1.61 -29.44
CA PHE A 44 5.46 0.25 -29.25
C PHE A 44 3.95 0.14 -29.51
N ALA A 45 3.53 -1.01 -30.03
CA ALA A 45 2.14 -1.30 -30.38
C ALA A 45 1.75 -2.73 -30.00
N LEU A 46 0.52 -2.94 -29.52
CA LEU A 46 -0.06 -4.27 -29.40
C LEU A 46 -0.71 -4.65 -30.74
N GLN A 47 -0.26 -5.73 -31.37
CA GLN A 47 -0.90 -6.30 -32.55
C GLN A 47 -1.79 -7.47 -32.15
N GLN A 48 -2.93 -7.63 -32.84
CA GLN A 48 -3.94 -8.64 -32.52
C GLN A 48 -4.29 -9.44 -33.77
N ARG A 49 -4.46 -10.75 -33.65
CA ARG A 49 -4.91 -11.64 -34.71
C ARG A 49 -6.29 -12.17 -34.39
N ARG A 50 -7.20 -12.14 -35.34
CA ARG A 50 -8.49 -12.85 -35.32
C ARG A 50 -8.75 -13.46 -36.68
N ALA A 51 -9.35 -14.65 -36.71
CA ALA A 51 -9.68 -15.38 -37.95
C ALA A 51 -8.52 -15.41 -38.98
N GLY A 52 -7.29 -15.66 -38.50
CA GLY A 52 -6.09 -15.76 -39.34
C GLY A 52 -5.44 -14.43 -39.75
N THR A 53 -6.14 -13.29 -39.70
CA THR A 53 -5.63 -11.98 -40.14
C THR A 53 -5.05 -11.18 -38.97
N TRP A 54 -3.86 -10.59 -39.16
CA TRP A 54 -3.27 -9.66 -38.20
C TRP A 54 -3.79 -8.24 -38.44
N GLY A 55 -4.39 -7.65 -37.41
CA GLY A 55 -4.74 -6.24 -37.34
C GLY A 55 -3.84 -5.48 -36.37
N ILE A 56 -3.56 -4.22 -36.68
CA ILE A 56 -3.05 -3.26 -35.70
C ILE A 56 -4.27 -2.54 -35.12
N ARG A 57 -4.74 -2.96 -33.94
CA ARG A 57 -5.57 -2.08 -33.12
C ARG A 57 -4.61 -1.07 -32.49
N GLN A 58 -4.44 0.08 -33.14
CA GLN A 58 -3.47 1.08 -32.67
C GLN A 58 -3.75 1.44 -31.21
N LEU A 59 -2.78 1.15 -30.35
CA LEU A 59 -2.52 1.97 -29.18
C LEU A 59 -2.46 3.45 -29.63
N PRO A 60 -2.85 4.42 -28.79
CA PRO A 60 -2.37 5.78 -28.97
C PRO A 60 -0.85 5.71 -29.12
N ALA A 61 -0.30 6.22 -30.23
CA ALA A 61 1.11 6.09 -30.58
C ALA A 61 1.98 6.81 -29.55
N ARG A 62 2.32 6.14 -28.45
CA ARG A 62 3.18 6.65 -27.40
C ARG A 62 4.62 6.25 -27.69
N ARG A 63 5.50 7.22 -27.55
CA ARG A 63 6.95 6.99 -27.48
C ARG A 63 7.23 6.55 -26.04
N PHE A 64 7.89 5.41 -25.88
CA PHE A 64 8.17 4.87 -24.53
C PHE A 64 9.57 5.27 -24.10
N MET A 65 10.54 5.12 -25.00
CA MET A 65 11.93 5.50 -24.75
C MET A 65 12.17 6.94 -25.25
N PRO A 66 12.25 7.95 -24.36
CA PRO A 66 12.87 9.23 -24.68
C PRO A 66 14.40 9.05 -24.83
N ALA A 67 15.08 10.09 -25.32
CA ALA A 67 16.51 10.03 -25.64
C ALA A 67 17.44 9.97 -24.40
N ASP A 68 16.89 10.14 -23.20
CA ASP A 68 17.53 10.22 -21.89
C ASP A 68 17.08 9.09 -20.93
N ALA A 69 16.41 8.06 -21.44
CA ALA A 69 15.99 6.90 -20.65
C ALA A 69 17.17 6.15 -20.01
N THR A 70 17.07 5.84 -18.73
CA THR A 70 18.09 5.10 -17.97
C THR A 70 17.88 3.58 -18.02
N PRO A 71 18.96 2.77 -17.94
CA PRO A 71 18.85 1.34 -17.72
C PRO A 71 18.08 0.97 -16.44
N GLY A 72 17.46 -0.22 -16.42
CA GLY A 72 16.77 -0.81 -15.27
C GLY A 72 15.30 -0.40 -15.09
N ARG A 73 14.91 0.84 -15.43
CA ARG A 73 13.55 1.36 -15.18
C ARG A 73 12.52 0.84 -16.19
N TRP A 74 11.40 0.31 -15.71
CA TRP A 74 10.24 -0.04 -16.54
C TRP A 74 9.45 1.19 -16.97
N LEU A 75 9.12 1.27 -18.26
CA LEU A 75 8.28 2.30 -18.86
C LEU A 75 7.02 1.64 -19.42
N THR A 76 5.86 2.04 -18.90
CA THR A 76 4.59 1.34 -19.11
C THR A 76 3.63 2.10 -20.03
N SER A 77 2.81 1.35 -20.77
CA SER A 77 1.80 1.93 -21.67
C SER A 77 0.57 2.36 -20.91
N SER A 78 -0.22 3.27 -21.48
CA SER A 78 -1.62 3.37 -21.09
C SER A 78 -2.32 2.01 -21.25
N PRO A 79 -3.20 1.62 -20.31
CA PRO A 79 -3.98 0.40 -20.43
C PRO A 79 -4.81 0.33 -21.73
N LEU A 80 -4.93 -0.88 -22.27
CA LEU A 80 -5.96 -1.26 -23.22
C LEU A 80 -6.87 -2.32 -22.60
N THR A 81 -8.10 -2.44 -23.08
CA THR A 81 -9.01 -3.53 -22.70
C THR A 81 -9.36 -4.42 -23.92
N PRO A 82 -8.50 -5.38 -24.33
CA PRO A 82 -8.86 -6.45 -25.24
C PRO A 82 -9.81 -7.45 -24.58
N ALA A 83 -11.02 -7.63 -25.14
CA ALA A 83 -11.97 -8.66 -24.71
C ALA A 83 -12.24 -8.69 -23.19
N GLY A 84 -12.45 -7.52 -22.57
CA GLY A 84 -12.72 -7.39 -21.13
C GLY A 84 -11.48 -7.41 -20.23
N ILE A 85 -10.39 -8.07 -20.64
CA ILE A 85 -9.13 -8.10 -19.90
C ILE A 85 -8.38 -6.79 -20.15
N GLN A 86 -7.92 -6.12 -19.11
CA GLN A 86 -7.07 -4.93 -19.25
C GLN A 86 -5.58 -5.35 -19.30
N VAL A 87 -4.81 -4.79 -20.24
CA VAL A 87 -3.39 -5.14 -20.49
C VAL A 87 -2.59 -3.87 -20.84
N ARG A 88 -1.30 -3.86 -20.51
CA ARG A 88 -0.35 -2.81 -20.95
C ARG A 88 0.98 -3.43 -21.40
N ILE A 89 1.73 -2.66 -22.18
CA ILE A 89 3.11 -3.00 -22.55
C ILE A 89 4.03 -2.35 -21.53
N ALA A 90 4.99 -3.10 -20.99
CA ALA A 90 6.12 -2.54 -20.25
C ALA A 90 7.41 -2.77 -21.05
N ALA A 91 8.32 -1.81 -21.02
CA ALA A 91 9.64 -1.92 -21.65
C ALA A 91 10.71 -1.27 -20.77
N ARG A 92 11.90 -1.86 -20.68
CA ARG A 92 13.08 -1.27 -20.02
C ARG A 92 14.34 -1.40 -20.86
N ILE A 93 15.32 -0.53 -20.63
CA ILE A 93 16.68 -0.69 -21.18
C ILE A 93 17.48 -1.59 -20.23
N VAL A 94 18.22 -2.55 -20.78
CA VAL A 94 19.08 -3.45 -19.99
C VAL A 94 20.52 -2.90 -19.92
N ASP A 95 21.16 -2.70 -21.08
CA ASP A 95 22.60 -2.45 -21.20
C ASP A 95 22.95 -1.26 -22.14
N GLY A 96 21.97 -0.41 -22.43
CA GLY A 96 22.12 0.73 -23.37
C GLY A 96 21.97 0.34 -24.86
N GLU A 97 22.07 -0.94 -25.22
CA GLU A 97 21.84 -1.44 -26.59
C GLU A 97 20.63 -2.40 -26.71
N SER A 98 20.20 -2.97 -25.59
CA SER A 98 19.17 -4.00 -25.48
C SER A 98 17.94 -3.48 -24.73
N ILE A 99 16.76 -3.88 -25.21
CA ILE A 99 15.45 -3.53 -24.64
C ILE A 99 14.72 -4.81 -24.28
N GLU A 100 14.23 -4.88 -23.05
CA GLU A 100 13.30 -5.91 -22.60
C GLU A 100 11.85 -5.48 -22.73
N LEU A 101 10.98 -6.47 -22.87
CA LEU A 101 9.53 -6.29 -22.97
C LEU A 101 8.81 -7.25 -22.04
N ALA A 102 7.80 -6.74 -21.35
CA ALA A 102 6.82 -7.55 -20.66
C ALA A 102 5.41 -7.20 -21.17
N LEU A 103 4.52 -8.19 -21.16
CA LEU A 103 3.08 -7.93 -21.20
C LEU A 103 2.60 -7.92 -19.76
N GLN A 104 2.08 -6.77 -19.31
CA GLN A 104 1.45 -6.67 -18.02
C GLN A 104 -0.06 -6.84 -18.18
N ARG A 105 -0.66 -7.67 -17.32
CA ARG A 105 -2.10 -7.93 -17.27
C ARG A 105 -2.67 -7.28 -16.03
N TRP A 106 -3.81 -6.63 -16.19
CA TRP A 106 -4.59 -6.13 -15.06
C TRP A 106 -5.53 -7.22 -14.55
N SER A 107 -5.39 -7.56 -13.27
CA SER A 107 -6.30 -8.42 -12.53
C SER A 107 -6.72 -7.69 -11.26
N GLU A 108 -8.03 -7.63 -10.98
CA GLU A 108 -8.73 -7.12 -9.79
C GLU A 108 -8.43 -5.67 -9.30
N GLY A 109 -7.20 -5.19 -9.38
CA GLY A 109 -6.74 -3.82 -9.12
C GLY A 109 -5.25 -3.59 -9.43
N ILE A 110 -4.59 -4.55 -10.10
CA ILE A 110 -3.12 -4.75 -10.08
C ILE A 110 -2.59 -5.09 -11.45
N TRP A 111 -1.34 -4.71 -11.72
CA TRP A 111 -0.57 -5.15 -12.88
C TRP A 111 0.35 -6.35 -12.56
N GLY A 112 -0.08 -7.58 -12.86
CA GLY A 112 0.81 -8.75 -12.90
C GLY A 112 1.75 -8.67 -14.11
N THR A 113 3.01 -9.09 -13.94
CA THR A 113 4.07 -8.93 -14.96
C THR A 113 4.51 -10.29 -15.53
N ARG A 114 4.22 -10.51 -16.84
CA ARG A 114 4.77 -11.66 -17.59
C ARG A 114 5.86 -11.18 -18.54
N GLN A 115 7.11 -11.47 -18.21
CA GLN A 115 8.26 -11.16 -19.07
C GLN A 115 8.15 -11.92 -20.40
N LEU A 116 8.48 -11.25 -21.50
CA LEU A 116 8.61 -11.90 -22.80
C LEU A 116 10.08 -12.26 -23.04
N PRO A 117 10.39 -13.33 -23.79
CA PRO A 117 11.77 -13.74 -24.03
C PRO A 117 12.61 -12.57 -24.55
N THR A 118 13.64 -12.23 -23.78
CA THR A 118 14.54 -11.10 -24.04
C THR A 118 15.16 -11.25 -25.42
N ARG A 119 14.87 -10.28 -26.30
CA ARG A 119 15.36 -10.27 -27.68
C ARG A 119 15.91 -8.90 -27.99
N ARG A 120 17.11 -8.87 -28.57
CA ARG A 120 17.72 -7.67 -29.15
C ARG A 120 16.84 -7.15 -30.29
N LEU A 121 15.93 -6.24 -29.96
CA LEU A 121 14.94 -5.64 -30.87
C LEU A 121 15.50 -4.45 -31.65
N ILE A 122 16.80 -4.17 -31.53
CA ILE A 122 17.53 -3.25 -32.40
C ILE A 122 18.50 -4.07 -33.26
N PRO A 123 18.11 -4.41 -34.51
CA PRO A 123 19.09 -4.77 -35.53
C PRO A 123 19.98 -3.56 -35.81
N ALA A 124 21.29 -3.78 -35.97
CA ALA A 124 22.23 -2.71 -36.33
C ALA A 124 21.95 -2.06 -37.71
N ASP A 125 21.05 -2.65 -38.51
CA ASP A 125 20.57 -2.19 -39.81
C ASP A 125 19.07 -1.79 -39.81
N GLY A 126 18.47 -1.61 -38.63
CA GLY A 126 17.05 -1.30 -38.46
C GLY A 126 16.65 0.09 -38.99
N ALA A 127 16.28 0.18 -40.27
CA ALA A 127 15.81 1.42 -40.88
C ALA A 127 14.59 2.03 -40.14
N PRO A 128 14.60 3.36 -39.84
CA PRO A 128 13.49 4.04 -39.19
C PRO A 128 12.13 3.80 -39.86
N GLY A 129 11.08 3.73 -39.04
CA GLY A 129 9.70 3.54 -39.47
C GLY A 129 9.27 2.08 -39.68
N ARG A 130 10.19 1.11 -39.72
CA ARG A 130 9.86 -0.32 -39.89
C ARG A 130 9.45 -0.97 -38.55
N TRP A 131 8.29 -1.61 -38.53
CA TRP A 131 7.85 -2.44 -37.40
C TRP A 131 8.61 -3.77 -37.32
N LEU A 132 9.16 -4.02 -36.13
CA LEU A 132 9.66 -5.31 -35.65
C LEU A 132 8.60 -5.91 -34.71
N THR A 133 8.51 -7.23 -34.62
CA THR A 133 7.44 -7.89 -33.87
C THR A 133 7.96 -9.10 -33.10
N SER A 134 7.56 -9.20 -31.84
CA SER A 134 7.69 -10.44 -31.05
C SER A 134 6.90 -11.59 -31.68
N SER A 135 7.18 -12.82 -31.22
CA SER A 135 6.34 -13.98 -31.53
C SER A 135 4.91 -13.76 -31.00
N PRO A 136 3.87 -14.32 -31.64
CA PRO A 136 2.52 -14.32 -31.09
C PRO A 136 2.45 -14.98 -29.72
N LEU A 137 2.03 -14.22 -28.71
CA LEU A 137 1.41 -14.76 -27.52
C LEU A 137 0.11 -15.43 -27.98
N THR A 138 0.16 -16.75 -27.95
CA THR A 138 -0.95 -17.65 -28.25
C THR A 138 -1.26 -18.35 -26.94
N PRO A 139 -2.53 -18.49 -26.52
CA PRO A 139 -2.88 -19.51 -25.53
C PRO A 139 -2.38 -20.87 -26.07
N VAL A 140 -1.39 -21.48 -25.41
CA VAL A 140 -0.58 -22.53 -26.05
C VAL A 140 -1.34 -23.86 -26.10
N GLY A 141 -2.07 -24.08 -27.19
CA GLY A 141 -2.49 -25.39 -27.63
C GLY A 141 -1.68 -25.88 -28.83
N ALA A 142 -0.49 -26.46 -28.63
CA ALA A 142 0.10 -27.48 -29.53
C ALA A 142 1.47 -28.03 -29.09
N THR A 143 1.58 -29.37 -29.08
CA THR A 143 2.81 -30.20 -29.08
C THR A 143 3.77 -30.08 -27.88
N ALA A 144 3.61 -31.02 -26.95
CA ALA A 144 4.26 -31.09 -25.66
C ALA A 144 5.68 -31.71 -25.68
N THR A 145 6.63 -31.01 -25.07
CA THR A 145 7.48 -31.64 -24.04
C THR A 145 6.56 -31.89 -22.84
N PRO A 146 6.66 -32.98 -22.06
CA PRO A 146 5.79 -33.17 -20.89
C PRO A 146 5.79 -31.89 -20.03
N PRO A 147 4.61 -31.40 -19.60
CA PRO A 147 4.55 -30.20 -18.79
C PRO A 147 5.40 -30.41 -17.53
N GLN A 148 6.27 -29.44 -17.25
CA GLN A 148 6.88 -29.36 -15.92
C GLN A 148 5.77 -29.06 -14.91
N PRO A 149 5.88 -29.51 -13.65
CA PRO A 149 4.94 -29.10 -12.62
C PRO A 149 4.96 -27.57 -12.49
N GLU A 150 3.79 -26.96 -12.61
CA GLU A 150 3.57 -25.56 -12.26
C GLU A 150 3.23 -25.48 -10.78
N TRP A 151 3.86 -24.56 -10.07
CA TRP A 151 3.70 -24.36 -8.62
C TRP A 151 3.89 -22.89 -8.26
N THR A 152 3.34 -22.46 -7.13
CA THR A 152 3.27 -21.05 -6.73
C THR A 152 3.80 -20.84 -5.31
N LEU A 153 4.69 -19.86 -5.14
CA LEU A 153 5.12 -19.33 -3.85
C LEU A 153 4.34 -18.05 -3.50
N LEU A 154 3.82 -17.97 -2.27
CA LEU A 154 3.25 -16.74 -1.72
C LEU A 154 4.17 -16.16 -0.63
N ALA A 155 4.61 -14.91 -0.81
CA ALA A 155 5.52 -14.25 0.11
C ALA A 155 4.86 -13.05 0.80
N GLY A 156 4.96 -13.01 2.13
CA GLY A 156 4.56 -11.89 2.97
C GLY A 156 5.77 -11.18 3.58
N GLY A 157 5.53 -9.95 4.03
CA GLY A 157 6.49 -9.12 4.77
C GLY A 157 6.69 -9.52 6.24
N ASP A 158 6.96 -8.51 7.07
CA ASP A 158 7.31 -8.68 8.48
C ASP A 158 6.08 -9.03 9.35
N VAL A 159 6.22 -10.06 10.20
CA VAL A 159 5.17 -10.60 11.07
C VAL A 159 5.51 -10.37 12.54
N LEU A 160 4.67 -9.56 13.20
CA LEU A 160 4.74 -9.19 14.61
C LEU A 160 3.36 -9.32 15.27
N MET A 161 3.22 -10.30 16.18
CA MET A 161 1.96 -10.63 16.84
C MET A 161 1.98 -10.42 18.36
N ASP A 162 2.93 -9.61 18.86
CA ASP A 162 3.11 -9.33 20.29
C ASP A 162 1.86 -8.72 20.95
N ARG A 163 0.97 -8.09 20.16
CA ARG A 163 -0.31 -7.51 20.61
C ARG A 163 -1.55 -8.23 20.10
N THR A 164 -1.55 -8.74 18.87
CA THR A 164 -2.72 -9.38 18.25
C THR A 164 -3.00 -10.75 18.87
N GLU A 165 -1.96 -11.57 19.09
CA GLU A 165 -2.13 -12.91 19.66
C GLU A 165 -2.69 -12.87 21.11
N PRO A 166 -2.16 -12.04 22.06
CA PRO A 166 -2.76 -11.93 23.39
C PRO A 166 -4.20 -11.40 23.42
N ALA A 167 -4.61 -10.65 22.39
CA ALA A 167 -5.99 -10.18 22.23
C ALA A 167 -6.93 -11.26 21.64
N GLY A 168 -6.40 -12.41 21.21
CA GLY A 168 -7.16 -13.45 20.52
C GLY A 168 -7.60 -13.06 19.11
N ILE A 169 -7.02 -12.00 18.54
CA ILE A 169 -7.29 -11.54 17.18
C ILE A 169 -6.57 -12.49 16.22
N ASP A 170 -7.25 -12.89 15.15
CA ASP A 170 -6.61 -13.54 14.02
C ASP A 170 -6.25 -12.49 12.96
N PRO A 171 -4.97 -12.13 12.80
CA PRO A 171 -4.55 -11.14 11.82
C PRO A 171 -4.43 -11.73 10.42
N PHE A 172 -4.42 -13.05 10.23
CA PHE A 172 -4.31 -13.66 8.90
C PHE A 172 -5.67 -13.85 8.22
N ALA A 173 -6.76 -13.78 8.97
CA ALA A 173 -8.12 -13.94 8.46
C ALA A 173 -8.48 -12.82 7.46
N GLY A 174 -8.69 -13.18 6.19
CA GLY A 174 -9.13 -12.26 5.12
C GLY A 174 -8.00 -11.61 4.31
N ILE A 175 -6.81 -12.24 4.29
CA ILE A 175 -5.79 -12.04 3.26
C ILE A 175 -6.29 -12.66 1.94
N GLU A 176 -6.06 -11.99 0.81
CA GLU A 176 -6.38 -12.53 -0.54
C GLU A 176 -5.17 -12.37 -1.50
N PRO A 177 -4.64 -13.44 -2.09
CA PRO A 177 -5.05 -14.83 -1.92
C PRO A 177 -4.69 -15.36 -0.52
N PRO A 178 -5.46 -16.30 0.05
CA PRO A 178 -5.09 -16.96 1.30
C PRO A 178 -3.73 -17.64 1.17
N LEU A 179 -2.84 -17.50 2.14
CA LEU A 179 -1.46 -18.04 2.04
C LEU A 179 -1.45 -19.57 1.80
N ALA A 180 -2.39 -20.29 2.42
CA ALA A 180 -2.65 -21.71 2.20
C ALA A 180 -3.13 -22.10 0.77
N SER A 181 -3.25 -21.17 -0.17
CA SER A 181 -3.55 -21.46 -1.58
C SER A 181 -2.32 -21.49 -2.49
N GLY A 182 -1.14 -21.13 -1.99
CA GLY A 182 0.14 -21.43 -2.64
C GLY A 182 0.60 -22.85 -2.31
N ASP A 183 1.53 -23.38 -3.11
CA ASP A 183 2.21 -24.65 -2.80
C ASP A 183 3.24 -24.48 -1.67
N LEU A 184 3.74 -23.24 -1.51
CA LEU A 184 4.53 -22.78 -0.37
C LEU A 184 4.16 -21.34 -0.02
N ALA A 185 4.25 -20.99 1.27
CA ALA A 185 4.26 -19.59 1.71
C ALA A 185 5.39 -19.23 2.69
N VAL A 186 5.91 -18.01 2.58
CA VAL A 186 7.09 -17.52 3.31
C VAL A 186 6.91 -16.12 3.90
N VAL A 187 7.38 -15.91 5.13
CA VAL A 187 7.37 -14.60 5.84
C VAL A 187 8.63 -14.38 6.68
N ASN A 188 8.84 -13.16 7.20
CA ASN A 188 9.81 -12.90 8.27
C ASN A 188 9.09 -12.77 9.63
N VAL A 189 9.49 -13.54 10.64
CA VAL A 189 8.90 -13.48 11.98
C VAL A 189 9.81 -12.66 12.90
N GLU A 190 9.42 -11.41 13.15
CA GLU A 190 10.27 -10.38 13.77
C GLU A 190 10.04 -10.25 15.29
N MET A 191 9.94 -11.39 15.97
CA MET A 191 9.69 -11.45 17.42
C MET A 191 10.15 -12.77 18.03
N ALA A 192 10.33 -12.78 19.35
CA ALA A 192 10.39 -14.03 20.10
C ALA A 192 8.98 -14.66 20.24
N ILE A 193 8.87 -15.98 20.07
CA ILE A 193 7.65 -16.74 20.38
C ILE A 193 7.98 -17.62 21.59
N SER A 194 7.63 -17.16 22.79
CA SER A 194 7.98 -17.83 24.05
C SER A 194 7.16 -17.29 25.22
N ASP A 195 6.79 -18.18 26.15
CA ASP A 195 6.17 -17.79 27.42
C ASP A 195 7.22 -17.42 28.50
N ARG A 196 8.52 -17.57 28.21
CA ARG A 196 9.67 -17.37 29.11
C ARG A 196 10.76 -16.46 28.53
N GLY A 197 11.92 -16.40 29.19
CA GLY A 197 12.99 -15.44 28.88
C GLY A 197 12.82 -14.10 29.61
N THR A 198 13.72 -13.16 29.37
CA THR A 198 13.74 -11.83 30.00
C THR A 198 14.19 -10.81 28.95
N PRO A 199 13.51 -9.67 28.79
CA PRO A 199 13.85 -8.71 27.76
C PRO A 199 15.27 -8.18 27.94
N ILE A 200 16.04 -8.15 26.85
CA ILE A 200 17.37 -7.54 26.83
C ILE A 200 17.26 -6.01 26.88
N GLY A 201 18.35 -5.35 27.27
CA GLY A 201 18.40 -3.88 27.33
C GLY A 201 18.50 -3.20 25.96
N LYS A 202 17.42 -3.22 25.17
CA LYS A 202 17.27 -2.39 23.95
C LYS A 202 15.95 -1.59 23.96
N GLN A 203 15.81 -0.66 23.01
CA GLN A 203 14.67 0.27 22.95
C GLN A 203 13.32 -0.41 22.74
N PHE A 204 13.27 -1.44 21.89
CA PHE A 204 12.06 -2.21 21.58
C PHE A 204 12.34 -3.70 21.71
N THR A 205 11.57 -4.41 22.53
CA THR A 205 11.66 -5.87 22.69
C THR A 205 10.30 -6.53 22.49
N PHE A 206 10.15 -7.40 21.49
CA PHE A 206 8.88 -8.01 21.13
C PHE A 206 8.82 -9.50 21.49
N ARG A 207 7.65 -9.94 21.98
CA ARG A 207 7.39 -11.35 22.27
C ARG A 207 5.90 -11.67 22.23
N ALA A 208 5.54 -12.69 21.47
CA ALA A 208 4.23 -13.31 21.50
C ALA A 208 4.24 -14.62 22.32
N PRO A 209 3.10 -15.06 22.88
CA PRO A 209 2.98 -16.37 23.52
C PRO A 209 3.11 -17.50 22.49
N SER A 210 3.36 -18.73 22.96
CA SER A 210 3.59 -19.89 22.07
C SER A 210 2.43 -20.23 21.12
N SER A 211 1.21 -19.71 21.36
CA SER A 211 0.08 -19.86 20.45
C SER A 211 0.23 -19.11 19.12
N ALA A 212 1.08 -18.07 19.04
CA ALA A 212 1.34 -17.35 17.80
C ALA A 212 1.91 -18.27 16.70
N ALA A 213 2.83 -19.18 17.06
CA ALA A 213 3.41 -20.12 16.10
C ALA A 213 2.36 -21.04 15.48
N ARG A 214 1.38 -21.51 16.27
CA ARG A 214 0.25 -22.28 15.74
C ARG A 214 -0.56 -21.46 14.76
N ARG A 215 -0.88 -20.20 15.06
CA ARG A 215 -1.64 -19.35 14.15
C ARG A 215 -0.90 -19.05 12.84
N ILE A 216 0.42 -18.90 12.90
CA ILE A 216 1.28 -18.79 11.71
C ILE A 216 1.15 -20.06 10.84
N GLY A 217 1.27 -21.26 11.43
CA GLY A 217 1.05 -22.52 10.72
C GLY A 217 -0.38 -22.72 10.21
N ASP A 218 -1.39 -22.42 11.03
CA ASP A 218 -2.82 -22.50 10.68
C ASP A 218 -3.21 -21.56 9.52
N ALA A 219 -2.45 -20.48 9.29
CA ALA A 219 -2.62 -19.59 8.15
C ALA A 219 -2.08 -20.18 6.81
N GLY A 220 -1.36 -21.30 6.87
CA GLY A 220 -0.68 -21.91 5.72
C GLY A 220 0.65 -21.25 5.39
N ILE A 221 1.46 -20.92 6.40
CA ILE A 221 2.84 -20.45 6.23
C ILE A 221 3.79 -21.63 6.46
N ASP A 222 4.55 -22.00 5.44
CA ASP A 222 5.48 -23.13 5.48
C ASP A 222 6.89 -22.74 5.94
N VAL A 223 7.30 -21.48 5.69
CA VAL A 223 8.67 -21.02 5.92
C VAL A 223 8.70 -19.67 6.64
N ALA A 224 9.51 -19.57 7.70
CA ALA A 224 9.69 -18.36 8.48
C ALA A 224 11.16 -17.99 8.64
N ASN A 225 11.57 -16.81 8.17
CA ASN A 225 12.87 -16.26 8.51
C ASN A 225 12.89 -15.76 9.96
N LEU A 226 13.91 -16.19 10.72
CA LEU A 226 14.23 -15.72 12.06
C LEU A 226 15.57 -14.97 12.12
N ALA A 227 16.31 -14.85 11.00
CA ALA A 227 17.46 -13.96 10.98
C ALA A 227 17.00 -12.50 10.91
N ASN A 228 16.81 -11.89 12.08
CA ASN A 228 16.46 -10.47 12.23
C ASN A 228 16.90 -9.89 13.58
N ASN A 229 16.90 -8.55 13.67
CA ASN A 229 17.21 -7.75 14.85
C ASN A 229 16.32 -8.02 16.10
N HIS A 230 15.24 -8.81 15.98
CA HIS A 230 14.26 -9.07 17.05
C HIS A 230 14.18 -10.53 17.55
N ALA A 231 14.85 -11.47 16.87
CA ALA A 231 14.77 -12.90 17.19
C ALA A 231 15.27 -13.31 18.59
N ARG A 232 16.15 -12.51 19.22
CA ARG A 232 16.77 -12.80 20.53
C ARG A 232 16.38 -11.83 21.64
N ASP A 233 15.26 -11.14 21.49
CA ASP A 233 14.79 -10.09 22.40
C ASP A 233 14.64 -10.54 23.84
N TYR A 234 14.33 -11.82 24.06
CA TYR A 234 14.16 -12.45 25.37
C TYR A 234 15.25 -13.49 25.65
N GLY A 235 16.38 -13.41 24.93
CA GLY A 235 17.57 -14.24 25.09
C GLY A 235 17.53 -15.59 24.36
N ALA A 236 18.63 -16.34 24.45
CA ALA A 236 18.81 -17.61 23.75
C ALA A 236 17.75 -18.68 24.07
N GLN A 237 17.19 -18.67 25.30
CA GLN A 237 16.11 -19.58 25.68
C GLN A 237 14.81 -19.31 24.91
N ALA A 238 14.51 -18.05 24.64
CA ALA A 238 13.33 -17.66 23.88
C ALA A 238 13.54 -17.88 22.38
N LEU A 239 14.76 -17.66 21.84
CA LEU A 239 15.09 -18.03 20.46
C LEU A 239 14.86 -19.53 20.20
N ALA A 240 15.35 -20.39 21.11
CA ALA A 240 15.16 -21.84 21.01
C ALA A 240 13.67 -22.24 21.11
N ASP A 241 12.88 -21.56 21.96
CA ASP A 241 11.43 -21.77 22.00
C ASP A 241 10.75 -21.32 20.71
N THR A 242 11.20 -20.21 20.09
CA THR A 242 10.65 -19.71 18.81
C THR A 242 10.82 -20.75 17.71
N VAL A 243 12.04 -21.25 17.51
CA VAL A 243 12.35 -22.31 16.54
C VAL A 243 11.49 -23.55 16.80
N ALA A 244 11.50 -24.07 18.04
CA ALA A 244 10.77 -25.28 18.38
C ALA A 244 9.24 -25.12 18.28
N SER A 245 8.70 -23.93 18.53
CA SER A 245 7.26 -23.66 18.42
C SER A 245 6.80 -23.57 16.96
N LEU A 246 7.62 -22.97 16.09
CA LEU A 246 7.35 -22.90 14.65
C LEU A 246 7.45 -24.30 14.01
N GLU A 247 8.51 -25.05 14.29
CA GLU A 247 8.67 -26.42 13.78
C GLU A 247 7.53 -27.34 14.27
N ALA A 248 7.07 -27.19 15.52
CA ALA A 248 5.93 -27.92 16.06
C ALA A 248 4.57 -27.50 15.45
N ALA A 249 4.51 -26.34 14.80
CA ALA A 249 3.36 -25.87 14.03
C ALA A 249 3.47 -26.19 12.52
N GLY A 250 4.51 -26.91 12.09
CA GLY A 250 4.76 -27.25 10.69
C GLY A 250 5.57 -26.21 9.91
N VAL A 251 6.00 -25.12 10.55
CA VAL A 251 6.70 -23.99 9.92
C VAL A 251 8.21 -24.19 10.02
N VAL A 252 8.89 -24.19 8.87
CA VAL A 252 10.34 -24.31 8.76
C VAL A 252 11.02 -23.00 9.16
N ALA A 253 11.78 -23.02 10.26
CA ALA A 253 12.55 -21.88 10.73
C ALA A 253 13.90 -21.76 10.00
N LEU A 254 14.16 -20.59 9.42
CA LEU A 254 15.43 -20.24 8.76
C LEU A 254 16.27 -19.28 9.60
N GLY A 255 17.59 -19.28 9.39
CA GLY A 255 18.45 -18.19 9.83
C GLY A 255 18.70 -18.14 11.34
N ALA A 256 18.31 -19.16 12.10
CA ALA A 256 18.50 -19.27 13.55
C ALA A 256 18.88 -20.70 13.95
N GLY A 257 19.65 -20.85 15.03
CA GLY A 257 20.12 -22.17 15.49
C GLY A 257 20.76 -22.15 16.88
N ALA A 258 21.07 -23.34 17.41
CA ALA A 258 21.81 -23.52 18.66
C ALA A 258 23.31 -23.19 18.51
N ASN A 259 23.79 -23.15 17.28
CA ASN A 259 25.13 -22.80 16.83
C ASN A 259 25.04 -22.16 15.43
N ASP A 260 26.18 -21.74 14.90
CA ASP A 260 26.27 -21.12 13.58
C ASP A 260 26.07 -22.13 12.42
N ASP A 261 26.56 -23.36 12.54
CA ASP A 261 26.31 -24.45 11.57
C ASP A 261 24.82 -24.81 11.41
N GLU A 262 23.97 -24.50 12.38
CA GLU A 262 22.51 -24.63 12.29
C GLU A 262 21.86 -23.36 11.73
N ALA A 263 22.33 -22.19 12.17
CA ALA A 263 21.75 -20.90 11.78
C ALA A 263 21.98 -20.59 10.30
N PHE A 264 23.19 -20.85 9.78
CA PHE A 264 23.55 -20.63 8.37
C PHE A 264 23.10 -21.76 7.43
N ARG A 265 22.51 -22.85 7.94
CA ARG A 265 22.12 -24.00 7.10
C ARG A 265 20.84 -23.70 6.32
N HIS A 266 20.85 -23.97 5.02
CA HIS A 266 19.65 -23.95 4.18
C HIS A 266 18.61 -24.99 4.65
N ARG A 267 17.38 -24.87 4.16
CA ARG A 267 16.32 -25.88 4.33
C ARG A 267 15.72 -26.20 2.99
N VAL A 268 15.59 -27.48 2.65
CA VAL A 268 14.99 -27.94 1.40
C VAL A 268 13.59 -28.45 1.70
N LEU A 269 12.60 -27.94 0.97
CA LEU A 269 11.23 -28.45 0.92
C LEU A 269 11.00 -29.04 -0.49
N GLU A 270 10.07 -29.97 -0.61
CA GLU A 270 9.67 -30.57 -1.90
C GLU A 270 8.21 -30.18 -2.18
N VAL A 271 7.96 -29.60 -3.35
CA VAL A 271 6.60 -29.26 -3.82
C VAL A 271 6.08 -30.30 -4.81
N ASP A 272 4.77 -30.25 -5.10
CA ASP A 272 4.11 -31.20 -5.98
C ASP A 272 4.80 -31.31 -7.35
N GLY A 273 4.98 -32.54 -7.82
CA GLY A 273 5.81 -32.86 -8.98
C GLY A 273 7.28 -33.12 -8.68
N GLY A 274 7.73 -32.97 -7.42
CA GLY A 274 9.04 -33.40 -6.95
C GLY A 274 10.15 -32.35 -7.17
N VAL A 275 9.80 -31.07 -7.18
CA VAL A 275 10.76 -29.96 -7.29
C VAL A 275 11.31 -29.64 -5.90
N ALA A 276 12.62 -29.66 -5.76
CA ALA A 276 13.30 -29.31 -4.52
C ALA A 276 13.53 -27.80 -4.44
N VAL A 277 13.01 -27.15 -3.40
CA VAL A 277 13.12 -25.71 -3.16
C VAL A 277 13.92 -25.47 -1.89
N ALA A 278 15.11 -24.87 -2.03
CA ALA A 278 15.99 -24.53 -0.91
C ALA A 278 15.79 -23.09 -0.46
N PHE A 279 15.73 -22.88 0.86
CA PHE A 279 15.63 -21.57 1.48
C PHE A 279 16.85 -21.25 2.36
N VAL A 280 17.36 -20.02 2.28
CA VAL A 280 18.48 -19.51 3.09
C VAL A 280 18.04 -18.23 3.81
N GLY A 281 18.11 -18.21 5.14
CA GLY A 281 17.76 -17.03 5.96
C GLY A 281 19.00 -16.27 6.45
N VAL A 282 19.02 -14.95 6.34
CA VAL A 282 20.15 -14.10 6.76
C VAL A 282 19.71 -12.68 7.16
N SER A 283 20.44 -12.06 8.08
CA SER A 283 20.26 -10.65 8.45
C SER A 283 21.50 -9.80 8.22
N MET A 284 21.31 -8.59 7.69
CA MET A 284 22.31 -7.52 7.65
C MET A 284 22.11 -6.49 8.79
N ILE A 285 21.01 -6.60 9.56
CA ILE A 285 20.63 -5.62 10.58
C ILE A 285 20.50 -6.33 11.92
N VAL A 286 21.56 -6.28 12.73
CA VAL A 286 21.65 -7.04 13.98
C VAL A 286 22.36 -6.29 15.12
N PRO A 287 21.88 -6.43 16.37
CA PRO A 287 22.69 -6.10 17.55
C PRO A 287 23.95 -6.97 17.64
N TRP A 288 25.08 -6.40 18.05
CA TRP A 288 26.38 -7.08 18.17
C TRP A 288 26.39 -8.41 18.95
N SER A 289 25.43 -8.65 19.84
CA SER A 289 25.32 -9.87 20.64
C SER A 289 24.47 -10.97 20.00
N PHE A 290 23.84 -10.72 18.84
CA PHE A 290 22.85 -11.61 18.21
C PHE A 290 23.42 -12.72 17.30
N PRO A 291 24.52 -12.54 16.55
CA PRO A 291 25.07 -13.58 15.68
C PRO A 291 25.25 -14.92 16.39
N ALA A 292 25.01 -16.01 15.66
CA ALA A 292 25.37 -17.34 16.10
C ALA A 292 26.90 -17.51 16.13
N GLY A 293 27.37 -18.44 16.96
CA GLY A 293 28.77 -18.86 16.98
C GLY A 293 28.87 -20.37 17.21
N PRO A 294 30.09 -20.95 17.16
CA PRO A 294 30.26 -22.42 17.12
C PRO A 294 29.58 -23.18 18.26
N ASP A 295 29.56 -22.60 19.46
CA ASP A 295 28.94 -23.17 20.67
C ASP A 295 27.87 -22.24 21.27
N THR A 296 27.37 -21.24 20.53
CA THR A 296 26.48 -20.20 21.06
C THR A 296 25.25 -19.97 20.17
N PRO A 297 24.02 -20.14 20.70
CA PRO A 297 22.80 -19.94 19.93
C PRO A 297 22.67 -18.51 19.43
N GLY A 298 22.24 -18.36 18.18
CA GLY A 298 22.03 -17.06 17.57
C GLY A 298 21.42 -17.14 16.17
N ILE A 299 21.66 -16.11 15.38
CA ILE A 299 21.14 -15.96 14.02
C ILE A 299 22.26 -15.90 12.97
N ALA A 300 21.93 -16.20 11.72
CA ALA A 300 22.82 -16.06 10.57
C ALA A 300 22.91 -14.59 10.15
N THR A 301 24.13 -14.11 9.94
CA THR A 301 24.42 -12.68 9.73
C THR A 301 25.49 -12.47 8.67
N ASP A 302 25.41 -11.34 7.97
CA ASP A 302 26.38 -10.91 6.94
C ASP A 302 27.76 -10.51 7.49
N THR A 303 27.99 -10.63 8.80
CA THR A 303 29.30 -10.39 9.45
C THR A 303 30.45 -11.22 8.86
N ASP A 304 30.12 -12.35 8.22
CA ASP A 304 31.01 -13.10 7.34
C ASP A 304 30.20 -13.51 6.08
N PRO A 305 30.18 -12.66 5.03
CA PRO A 305 29.30 -12.86 3.87
C PRO A 305 29.52 -14.21 3.18
N GLU A 306 30.76 -14.71 3.18
CA GLU A 306 31.12 -15.96 2.51
C GLU A 306 30.45 -17.20 3.15
N ARG A 307 29.99 -17.13 4.40
CA ARG A 307 29.16 -18.20 4.99
C ARG A 307 27.78 -18.24 4.36
N VAL A 308 27.17 -17.08 4.13
CA VAL A 308 25.86 -16.94 3.49
C VAL A 308 25.95 -17.40 2.03
N LEU A 309 26.90 -16.81 1.28
CA LEU A 309 27.14 -17.17 -0.12
C LEU A 309 27.57 -18.63 -0.27
N GLY A 310 28.30 -19.18 0.72
CA GLY A 310 28.63 -20.60 0.84
C GLY A 310 27.40 -21.49 1.00
N SER A 311 26.44 -21.10 1.85
CA SER A 311 25.17 -21.82 1.97
C SER A 311 24.35 -21.76 0.68
N VAL A 312 24.29 -20.61 0.01
CA VAL A 312 23.56 -20.47 -1.28
C VAL A 312 24.20 -21.37 -2.36
N ARG A 313 25.53 -21.36 -2.50
CA ARG A 313 26.25 -22.25 -3.44
C ARG A 313 26.08 -23.74 -3.11
N THR A 314 25.87 -24.08 -1.83
CA THR A 314 25.60 -25.46 -1.41
C THR A 314 24.16 -25.86 -1.75
N ALA A 315 23.20 -24.98 -1.44
CA ALA A 315 21.79 -25.14 -1.80
C ALA A 315 21.60 -25.32 -3.32
N ALA A 316 22.27 -24.52 -4.13
CA ALA A 316 22.25 -24.61 -5.61
C ALA A 316 22.87 -25.92 -6.16
N GLY A 317 23.54 -26.71 -5.33
CA GLY A 317 24.01 -28.07 -5.67
C GLY A 317 23.07 -29.19 -5.19
N GLU A 318 22.03 -28.86 -4.43
CA GLU A 318 21.16 -29.82 -3.72
C GLU A 318 19.65 -29.62 -4.01
N ALA A 319 19.26 -28.52 -4.63
CA ALA A 319 17.87 -28.15 -4.96
C ALA A 319 17.74 -27.62 -6.39
N ASP A 320 16.51 -27.64 -6.92
CA ASP A 320 16.16 -27.14 -8.25
C ASP A 320 15.93 -25.62 -8.27
N VAL A 321 15.49 -25.04 -7.13
CA VAL A 321 15.27 -23.59 -6.94
C VAL A 321 15.85 -23.15 -5.60
N VAL A 322 16.53 -22.00 -5.56
CA VAL A 322 17.14 -21.43 -4.35
C VAL A 322 16.59 -20.03 -4.04
N ILE A 323 16.10 -19.86 -2.81
CA ILE A 323 15.43 -18.65 -2.34
C ILE A 323 16.15 -18.10 -1.11
N ALA A 324 16.72 -16.90 -1.23
CA ALA A 324 17.29 -16.19 -0.08
C ALA A 324 16.22 -15.29 0.57
N VAL A 325 16.07 -15.36 1.89
CA VAL A 325 15.16 -14.51 2.68
C VAL A 325 16.02 -13.63 3.58
N VAL A 326 15.95 -12.31 3.38
CA VAL A 326 16.97 -11.37 3.85
C VAL A 326 16.39 -10.17 4.60
N HIS A 327 16.86 -9.96 5.82
CA HIS A 327 16.44 -8.85 6.67
C HIS A 327 17.49 -7.72 6.66
N TRP A 328 17.25 -6.64 5.91
CA TRP A 328 18.27 -5.69 5.43
C TRP A 328 17.79 -4.24 5.17
N GLY A 329 18.69 -3.36 4.75
CA GLY A 329 18.32 -2.01 4.30
C GLY A 329 18.12 -1.02 5.45
N ILE A 330 17.33 0.03 5.18
CA ILE A 330 17.18 1.19 6.08
C ILE A 330 15.71 1.34 6.44
N GLU A 331 15.40 1.40 7.74
CA GLU A 331 14.04 1.68 8.24
C GLU A 331 13.42 2.88 7.50
N VAL A 332 12.18 2.69 7.05
CA VAL A 332 11.30 3.66 6.37
C VAL A 332 11.83 4.26 5.06
N ALA A 333 12.94 3.75 4.50
CA ALA A 333 13.42 4.13 3.17
C ALA A 333 12.59 3.43 2.08
N THR A 334 11.87 4.21 1.27
CA THR A 334 11.01 3.71 0.17
C THR A 334 11.80 3.22 -1.05
N CYS A 335 13.07 3.61 -1.19
CA CYS A 335 13.98 3.11 -2.22
C CYS A 335 14.99 2.13 -1.61
N PRO A 336 15.29 0.99 -2.29
CA PRO A 336 16.33 0.07 -1.83
C PRO A 336 17.72 0.70 -1.93
N SER A 337 18.55 0.46 -0.91
CA SER A 337 19.90 1.02 -0.80
C SER A 337 20.88 0.35 -1.77
N PRO A 338 22.01 1.01 -2.13
CA PRO A 338 23.07 0.40 -2.92
C PRO A 338 23.60 -0.91 -2.34
N GLU A 339 23.64 -1.02 -1.01
CA GLU A 339 24.09 -2.20 -0.28
C GLU A 339 23.12 -3.39 -0.44
N GLN A 340 21.81 -3.15 -0.37
CA GLN A 340 20.79 -4.18 -0.66
C GLN A 340 20.94 -4.69 -2.10
N ARG A 341 21.14 -3.78 -3.06
CA ARG A 341 21.32 -4.11 -4.48
C ARG A 341 22.59 -4.92 -4.74
N ALA A 342 23.70 -4.55 -4.10
CA ALA A 342 24.96 -5.28 -4.21
C ALA A 342 24.83 -6.70 -3.61
N PHE A 343 24.26 -6.84 -2.41
CA PHE A 343 24.13 -8.14 -1.77
C PHE A 343 23.12 -9.05 -2.48
N ALA A 344 22.05 -8.51 -3.06
CA ALA A 344 21.17 -9.27 -3.95
C ALA A 344 21.92 -9.85 -5.16
N GLN A 345 22.82 -9.07 -5.78
CA GLN A 345 23.66 -9.56 -6.87
C GLN A 345 24.64 -10.65 -6.40
N ASP A 346 25.29 -10.48 -5.24
CA ASP A 346 26.19 -11.50 -4.67
C ASP A 346 25.44 -12.83 -4.42
N LEU A 347 24.19 -12.77 -3.93
CA LEU A 347 23.32 -13.93 -3.74
C LEU A 347 22.94 -14.60 -5.08
N PHE A 348 22.59 -13.82 -6.11
CA PHE A 348 22.31 -14.36 -7.45
C PHE A 348 23.56 -14.99 -8.09
N ASP A 349 24.74 -14.40 -7.91
CA ASP A 349 26.00 -14.94 -8.42
C ASP A 349 26.49 -16.17 -7.62
N ALA A 350 26.04 -16.31 -6.38
CA ALA A 350 26.16 -17.52 -5.58
C ALA A 350 25.16 -18.64 -5.98
N GLY A 351 24.14 -18.33 -6.80
CA GLY A 351 23.17 -19.31 -7.30
C GLY A 351 21.78 -19.24 -6.67
N ALA A 352 21.36 -18.10 -6.11
CA ALA A 352 19.96 -17.85 -5.82
C ALA A 352 19.16 -17.57 -7.12
N ASP A 353 17.89 -17.98 -7.14
CA ASP A 353 16.91 -17.65 -8.19
C ASP A 353 15.97 -16.53 -7.73
N ALA A 354 15.64 -16.51 -6.44
CA ALA A 354 14.82 -15.47 -5.83
C ALA A 354 15.45 -14.92 -4.53
N VAL A 355 15.25 -13.64 -4.27
CA VAL A 355 15.61 -12.96 -3.02
C VAL A 355 14.40 -12.19 -2.48
N ILE A 356 14.00 -12.46 -1.24
CA ILE A 356 12.83 -11.88 -0.60
C ILE A 356 13.30 -11.07 0.62
N GLY A 357 13.07 -9.76 0.55
CA GLY A 357 13.59 -8.77 1.49
C GLY A 357 12.57 -8.31 2.54
N HIS A 358 13.11 -7.96 3.70
CA HIS A 358 12.41 -7.62 4.94
C HIS A 358 13.21 -6.56 5.73
N HIS A 359 12.64 -5.95 6.78
CA HIS A 359 13.20 -4.90 7.67
C HIS A 359 12.81 -3.43 7.41
N PRO A 360 12.78 -2.87 6.19
CA PRO A 360 12.50 -1.43 6.01
C PRO A 360 11.13 -0.97 6.54
N HIS A 361 10.24 -1.89 6.93
CA HIS A 361 8.89 -1.63 7.45
C HIS A 361 7.98 -0.84 6.48
N VAL A 362 8.38 -0.74 5.21
CA VAL A 362 7.69 -0.11 4.08
C VAL A 362 7.97 -0.94 2.82
N LEU A 363 7.10 -0.87 1.81
CA LEU A 363 7.37 -1.51 0.53
C LEU A 363 8.55 -0.88 -0.21
N GLN A 364 9.31 -1.72 -0.92
CA GLN A 364 10.33 -1.35 -1.89
C GLN A 364 10.10 -2.12 -3.21
N SER A 365 10.94 -1.89 -4.22
CA SER A 365 10.73 -2.45 -5.56
C SER A 365 10.79 -3.98 -5.63
N ILE A 366 10.09 -4.51 -6.64
CA ILE A 366 10.21 -5.89 -7.11
C ILE A 366 10.86 -5.84 -8.48
N GLU A 367 12.07 -6.37 -8.59
CA GLU A 367 12.83 -6.43 -9.83
C GLU A 367 12.94 -7.89 -10.28
N PHE A 368 12.55 -8.15 -11.52
CA PHE A 368 12.66 -9.47 -12.15
C PHE A 368 13.49 -9.31 -13.43
N ASP A 369 14.65 -9.95 -13.53
CA ASP A 369 15.59 -9.84 -14.66
C ASP A 369 16.33 -11.16 -14.90
N ASP A 370 16.58 -11.51 -16.17
CA ASP A 370 17.20 -12.78 -16.60
C ASP A 370 16.69 -14.06 -15.86
N GLY A 371 15.40 -14.10 -15.53
CA GLY A 371 14.77 -15.21 -14.79
C GLY A 371 14.98 -15.19 -13.27
N ARG A 372 15.66 -14.17 -12.72
CA ARG A 372 15.96 -13.95 -11.30
C ARG A 372 15.05 -12.88 -10.71
N LEU A 373 14.54 -13.07 -9.49
CA LEU A 373 13.62 -12.14 -8.83
C LEU A 373 14.20 -11.58 -7.51
N VAL A 374 14.15 -10.27 -7.30
CA VAL A 374 14.36 -9.66 -5.98
C VAL A 374 13.18 -8.77 -5.59
N ALA A 375 12.60 -9.02 -4.43
CA ALA A 375 11.68 -8.11 -3.77
C ALA A 375 12.42 -7.46 -2.60
N TYR A 376 12.78 -6.17 -2.67
CA TYR A 376 13.68 -5.60 -1.67
C TYR A 376 13.03 -5.39 -0.29
N SER A 377 11.72 -5.21 -0.23
CA SER A 377 10.95 -5.18 1.01
C SER A 377 9.47 -5.38 0.73
N LEU A 378 8.84 -6.34 1.42
CA LEU A 378 7.39 -6.56 1.40
C LEU A 378 6.64 -5.78 2.51
N GLY A 379 7.35 -4.93 3.27
CA GLY A 379 6.78 -4.08 4.32
C GLY A 379 6.29 -4.86 5.55
N ASN A 380 5.49 -4.21 6.40
CA ASN A 380 4.88 -4.87 7.56
C ASN A 380 3.64 -5.66 7.11
N PHE A 381 3.65 -6.98 7.27
CA PHE A 381 2.56 -7.84 6.79
C PHE A 381 1.52 -8.16 7.85
N VAL A 382 1.96 -8.54 9.05
CA VAL A 382 1.12 -8.57 10.26
C VAL A 382 1.86 -7.78 11.31
N TRP A 383 1.21 -6.78 11.91
CA TRP A 383 1.91 -5.92 12.86
C TRP A 383 0.97 -5.47 13.98
N HIS A 384 1.46 -4.67 14.91
CA HIS A 384 0.57 -3.80 15.68
C HIS A 384 0.00 -2.68 14.77
N PRO A 385 -1.03 -1.92 15.17
CA PRO A 385 -1.65 -0.94 14.28
C PRO A 385 -0.63 0.09 13.78
N ARG A 386 -0.60 0.31 12.45
CA ARG A 386 0.26 1.25 11.74
C ARG A 386 -0.58 2.16 10.85
N LEU A 387 -0.11 3.38 10.65
CA LEU A 387 -0.71 4.38 9.76
C LEU A 387 0.38 4.89 8.81
N GLY A 388 -0.02 5.50 7.70
CA GLY A 388 0.90 5.96 6.67
C GLY A 388 1.54 4.81 5.88
N ILE A 389 2.76 5.07 5.40
CA ILE A 389 3.53 4.16 4.54
C ILE A 389 3.97 2.88 5.25
N THR A 390 3.96 2.87 6.59
CA THR A 390 4.28 1.67 7.38
C THR A 390 3.12 0.67 7.50
N GLY A 391 1.95 1.02 6.97
CA GLY A 391 0.83 0.09 6.77
C GLY A 391 0.68 -0.35 5.31
N GLU A 392 1.65 -0.07 4.44
CA GLU A 392 1.69 -0.47 3.02
C GLU A 392 2.37 -1.84 2.91
N THR A 393 1.67 -2.84 2.37
CA THR A 393 2.16 -4.22 2.28
C THR A 393 1.43 -4.99 1.16
N GLY A 394 1.61 -6.31 1.09
CA GLY A 394 0.90 -7.19 0.17
C GLY A 394 1.41 -8.63 0.23
N VAL A 395 0.76 -9.50 -0.55
CA VAL A 395 1.24 -10.86 -0.83
C VAL A 395 1.89 -10.83 -2.21
N LEU A 396 3.19 -11.14 -2.28
CA LEU A 396 3.87 -11.37 -3.54
C LEU A 396 3.66 -12.83 -3.96
N GLN A 397 3.00 -13.03 -5.10
CA GLN A 397 2.86 -14.31 -5.76
C GLN A 397 3.95 -14.48 -6.81
N ILE A 398 4.68 -15.60 -6.75
CA ILE A 398 5.68 -15.99 -7.75
C ILE A 398 5.27 -17.35 -8.32
N ASP A 399 5.06 -17.41 -9.63
CA ASP A 399 4.65 -18.63 -10.33
C ASP A 399 5.87 -19.29 -11.00
N PHE A 400 5.98 -20.61 -10.88
CA PHE A 400 7.10 -21.40 -11.37
C PHE A 400 6.64 -22.49 -12.35
N ALA A 401 7.57 -23.00 -13.18
CA ALA A 401 7.41 -24.22 -13.97
C ALA A 401 8.67 -25.07 -13.86
N GLY A 402 8.66 -26.02 -12.92
CA GLY A 402 9.85 -26.73 -12.46
C GLY A 402 10.81 -25.78 -11.76
N ASP A 403 12.01 -25.64 -12.32
CA ASP A 403 13.16 -24.85 -11.87
C ASP A 403 13.07 -23.35 -12.18
N ARG A 404 12.06 -22.89 -12.93
CA ARG A 404 12.06 -21.53 -13.52
C ARG A 404 10.86 -20.69 -13.11
N ILE A 405 11.13 -19.46 -12.69
CA ILE A 405 10.14 -18.41 -12.49
C ILE A 405 9.50 -18.05 -13.84
N LEU A 406 8.17 -18.14 -13.93
CA LEU A 406 7.36 -17.74 -15.07
C LEU A 406 7.00 -16.25 -15.06
N GLY A 407 6.90 -15.66 -13.86
CA GLY A 407 6.50 -14.29 -13.61
C GLY A 407 6.04 -14.10 -12.17
N TRP A 408 5.47 -12.92 -11.89
CA TRP A 408 4.96 -12.59 -10.57
C TRP A 408 3.74 -11.67 -10.64
N GLU A 409 2.94 -11.71 -9.58
CA GLU A 409 1.81 -10.82 -9.31
C GLU A 409 1.90 -10.34 -7.85
N PHE A 410 1.53 -9.10 -7.57
CA PHE A 410 1.60 -8.54 -6.21
C PHE A 410 0.21 -8.13 -5.76
N HIS A 411 -0.30 -8.77 -4.73
CA HIS A 411 -1.64 -8.53 -4.17
C HIS A 411 -1.54 -7.48 -3.06
N PRO A 412 -1.90 -6.21 -3.31
CA PRO A 412 -1.67 -5.09 -2.43
C PRO A 412 -2.60 -5.17 -1.23
N HIS A 413 -2.06 -4.95 -0.05
CA HIS A 413 -2.81 -4.91 1.18
C HIS A 413 -2.49 -3.64 1.97
N LEU A 414 -3.44 -3.22 2.79
CA LEU A 414 -3.22 -2.20 3.81
C LEU A 414 -3.49 -2.81 5.18
N LEU A 415 -2.62 -2.52 6.15
CA LEU A 415 -2.86 -2.91 7.55
C LEU A 415 -4.08 -2.16 8.10
N ASP A 416 -5.02 -2.89 8.69
CA ASP A 416 -6.18 -2.34 9.38
C ASP A 416 -5.84 -1.86 10.80
N GLU A 417 -6.86 -1.39 11.53
CA GLU A 417 -6.72 -0.87 12.90
C GLU A 417 -6.34 -1.92 13.95
N ASN A 418 -6.36 -3.22 13.59
CA ASN A 418 -5.84 -4.32 14.39
C ASN A 418 -4.44 -4.75 13.93
N GLY A 419 -3.94 -4.17 12.83
CA GLY A 419 -2.68 -4.55 12.18
C GLY A 419 -2.79 -5.85 11.36
N ALA A 420 -4.00 -6.21 10.95
CA ALA A 420 -4.25 -7.29 10.00
C ALA A 420 -4.24 -6.74 8.56
N PRO A 421 -3.54 -7.37 7.61
CA PRO A 421 -3.55 -6.96 6.21
C PRO A 421 -4.92 -7.21 5.57
N ARG A 422 -5.45 -6.18 4.89
CA ARG A 422 -6.70 -6.22 4.13
C ARG A 422 -6.44 -5.91 2.66
N PRO A 423 -7.06 -6.62 1.70
CA PRO A 423 -6.92 -6.32 0.28
C PRO A 423 -7.21 -4.84 0.01
N ALA A 424 -6.27 -4.17 -0.66
CA ALA A 424 -6.33 -2.73 -0.87
C ALA A 424 -7.38 -2.39 -1.94
N GLY A 425 -8.43 -1.66 -1.54
CA GLY A 425 -9.42 -1.11 -2.46
C GLY A 425 -8.82 -0.10 -3.45
N ARG A 426 -9.55 0.20 -4.53
CA ARG A 426 -9.07 1.10 -5.59
C ARG A 426 -8.78 2.51 -5.06
N GLY A 427 -7.72 3.15 -5.56
CA GLY A 427 -7.42 4.56 -5.33
C GLY A 427 -5.92 4.84 -5.23
N TRP A 428 -5.58 6.10 -4.96
CA TRP A 428 -4.19 6.60 -4.99
C TRP A 428 -3.20 5.82 -4.11
N ARG A 429 -3.66 5.19 -3.01
CA ARG A 429 -2.81 4.31 -2.19
C ARG A 429 -2.33 3.14 -3.04
N VAL A 430 -3.24 2.45 -3.74
CA VAL A 430 -2.90 1.35 -4.64
C VAL A 430 -2.01 1.82 -5.80
N ASP A 431 -2.26 3.01 -6.36
CA ASP A 431 -1.38 3.59 -7.38
C ASP A 431 0.05 3.85 -6.83
N ARG A 432 0.18 4.27 -5.57
CA ARG A 432 1.47 4.38 -4.87
C ARG A 432 2.11 3.01 -4.60
N LEU A 433 1.35 1.99 -4.19
CA LEU A 433 1.87 0.63 -4.03
C LEU A 433 2.46 0.13 -5.36
N HIS A 434 1.77 0.40 -6.49
CA HIS A 434 2.25 0.11 -7.85
C HIS A 434 3.54 0.87 -8.20
N ASP A 435 3.59 2.18 -7.97
CA ASP A 435 4.83 2.97 -8.19
C ASP A 435 6.01 2.40 -7.38
N LEU A 436 5.80 2.02 -6.12
CA LEU A 436 6.86 1.45 -5.27
C LEU A 436 7.37 0.12 -5.81
N ILE A 437 6.48 -0.84 -6.09
CA ILE A 437 6.89 -2.17 -6.59
C ILE A 437 7.51 -2.10 -8.00
N GLU A 438 7.08 -1.18 -8.86
CA GLU A 438 7.64 -1.02 -10.22
C GLU A 438 8.98 -0.25 -10.26
N GLY A 439 9.49 0.21 -9.12
CA GLY A 439 10.78 0.91 -9.02
C GLY A 439 10.73 2.43 -9.21
N ASP A 440 9.53 3.03 -9.24
CA ASP A 440 9.31 4.48 -9.28
C ASP A 440 9.40 5.13 -7.87
N CYS A 441 10.12 4.49 -6.94
CA CYS A 441 10.26 4.90 -5.53
C CYS A 441 10.77 6.33 -5.33
N GLU A 442 11.53 6.89 -6.28
CA GLU A 442 12.01 8.27 -6.25
C GLU A 442 10.87 9.31 -6.22
N ARG A 443 9.69 8.99 -6.79
CA ARG A 443 8.48 9.83 -6.67
C ARG A 443 7.97 9.93 -5.24
N HIS A 444 8.34 8.97 -4.42
CA HIS A 444 7.89 8.72 -3.05
C HIS A 444 9.04 8.86 -2.04
N ALA A 445 10.13 9.53 -2.44
CA ALA A 445 11.28 9.82 -1.59
C ALA A 445 10.95 10.97 -0.63
N GLY A 446 11.31 10.81 0.65
CA GLY A 446 11.03 11.81 1.69
C GLY A 446 9.60 11.76 2.26
N THR A 447 8.73 10.88 1.78
CA THR A 447 7.45 10.57 2.43
C THR A 447 7.70 10.11 3.87
N THR A 448 7.06 10.75 4.86
CA THR A 448 7.29 10.38 6.28
C THR A 448 6.48 9.13 6.68
N PRO A 449 6.84 8.41 7.76
CA PRO A 449 6.19 7.17 8.16
C PRO A 449 4.67 7.24 8.35
N TYR A 450 4.16 8.44 8.68
CA TYR A 450 2.75 8.75 8.97
C TYR A 450 2.05 9.51 7.84
N ASP A 451 2.74 9.76 6.73
CA ASP A 451 2.20 10.52 5.62
C ASP A 451 1.10 9.71 4.91
N LEU A 452 -0.10 10.26 4.92
CA LEU A 452 -1.30 9.76 4.25
C LEU A 452 -1.80 10.78 3.22
N THR A 453 -0.96 11.72 2.80
CA THR A 453 -1.31 12.72 1.80
C THR A 453 -1.37 12.05 0.43
N PRO A 454 -2.50 12.13 -0.30
CA PRO A 454 -2.52 11.73 -1.70
C PRO A 454 -1.46 12.52 -2.48
N PRO A 455 -0.75 11.92 -3.46
CA PRO A 455 0.09 12.68 -4.37
C PRO A 455 -0.77 13.76 -5.05
N GLU A 456 -0.19 14.95 -5.29
CA GLU A 456 -0.90 16.07 -5.89
C GLU A 456 -1.53 15.64 -7.22
N ASP A 457 -2.86 15.69 -7.30
CA ASP A 457 -3.57 15.47 -8.56
C ASP A 457 -3.33 16.66 -9.50
N THR A 458 -2.24 16.58 -10.26
CA THR A 458 -1.93 17.55 -11.32
C THR A 458 -2.94 17.55 -12.47
N SER A 459 -3.97 16.69 -12.44
CA SER A 459 -5.15 16.72 -13.31
C SER A 459 -6.43 17.25 -12.66
N GLY A 460 -6.40 17.61 -11.36
CA GLY A 460 -7.56 18.01 -10.56
C GLY A 460 -7.43 19.39 -9.92
N SER A 461 -7.74 20.44 -10.69
CA SER A 461 -7.81 21.84 -10.22
C SER A 461 -6.49 22.43 -9.71
N ALA A 462 -5.60 22.75 -10.66
CA ALA A 462 -4.69 23.89 -10.47
C ALA A 462 -5.50 25.10 -9.97
N ALA A 463 -4.99 25.82 -8.96
CA ALA A 463 -5.65 27.01 -8.43
C ALA A 463 -6.03 27.95 -9.58
N GLN A 464 -7.33 28.15 -9.81
CA GLN A 464 -7.80 28.96 -10.93
C GLN A 464 -7.29 30.39 -10.76
N PRO A 465 -6.52 30.92 -11.72
CA PRO A 465 -6.27 32.35 -11.77
C PRO A 465 -7.59 33.07 -12.07
N ASP A 466 -7.84 34.14 -11.34
CA ASP A 466 -8.86 35.16 -11.66
C ASP A 466 -10.35 34.73 -11.66
N VAL A 467 -10.78 33.94 -10.67
CA VAL A 467 -12.22 33.84 -10.31
C VAL A 467 -12.52 34.64 -9.05
N GLU A 468 -13.46 35.59 -9.15
CA GLU A 468 -13.90 36.43 -8.04
C GLU A 468 -14.80 35.63 -7.09
N LEU A 469 -14.37 35.49 -5.83
CA LEU A 469 -15.12 34.80 -4.78
C LEU A 469 -16.05 35.78 -4.05
N ARG A 470 -17.28 35.33 -3.78
CA ARG A 470 -18.31 36.10 -3.10
C ARG A 470 -17.85 36.56 -1.72
N HIS A 471 -18.22 37.80 -1.36
CA HIS A 471 -18.13 38.28 0.00
C HIS A 471 -19.45 38.00 0.73
N PHE A 472 -19.38 37.38 1.91
CA PHE A 472 -20.54 36.98 2.72
C PHE A 472 -20.55 37.73 4.05
N SER A 473 -21.72 38.23 4.46
CA SER A 473 -21.97 38.54 5.88
C SER A 473 -22.11 37.25 6.70
N GLY A 474 -22.03 37.34 8.04
CA GLY A 474 -22.25 36.17 8.92
C GLY A 474 -23.59 35.48 8.66
N GLN A 475 -24.66 36.26 8.46
CA GLN A 475 -25.98 35.74 8.13
C GLN A 475 -26.00 35.01 6.77
N GLN A 476 -25.27 35.50 5.77
CA GLN A 476 -25.19 34.86 4.45
C GLN A 476 -24.32 33.60 4.45
N PHE A 477 -23.33 33.48 5.34
CA PHE A 477 -22.63 32.20 5.57
C PHE A 477 -23.60 31.16 6.14
N LYS A 478 -24.40 31.53 7.15
CA LYS A 478 -25.43 30.65 7.72
C LYS A 478 -26.47 30.22 6.67
N GLU A 479 -27.00 31.16 5.88
CA GLU A 479 -27.95 30.87 4.79
C GLU A 479 -27.35 29.95 3.71
N LEU A 480 -26.05 30.06 3.43
CA LEU A 480 -25.37 29.15 2.52
C LEU A 480 -25.25 27.73 3.11
N LEU A 481 -24.88 27.61 4.39
CA LEU A 481 -24.82 26.31 5.09
C LEU A 481 -26.19 25.61 5.13
N ASP A 482 -27.26 26.37 5.38
CA ASP A 482 -28.63 25.84 5.47
C ASP A 482 -29.24 25.52 4.08
N SER A 483 -28.54 25.82 2.97
CA SER A 483 -29.05 25.62 1.59
C SER A 483 -28.17 24.75 0.68
N VAL A 484 -26.94 24.45 1.07
CA VAL A 484 -26.03 23.62 0.25
C VAL A 484 -26.49 22.16 0.21
N THR A 485 -26.47 21.55 -0.97
CA THR A 485 -26.71 20.10 -1.14
C THR A 485 -25.38 19.44 -1.49
N LEU A 486 -25.02 18.38 -0.76
CA LEU A 486 -23.75 17.65 -0.92
C LEU A 486 -24.04 16.14 -1.03
N PRO A 487 -23.18 15.36 -1.72
CA PRO A 487 -23.39 13.92 -1.92
C PRO A 487 -23.18 13.09 -0.64
N ASN A 488 -23.54 11.80 -0.69
CA ASN A 488 -23.46 10.84 0.43
C ASN A 488 -24.12 11.36 1.73
N LEU A 489 -25.31 11.96 1.60
CA LEU A 489 -26.11 12.48 2.70
C LEU A 489 -27.57 12.00 2.60
N VAL A 490 -28.14 11.65 3.76
CA VAL A 490 -29.56 11.28 3.91
C VAL A 490 -30.23 12.12 5.01
N ASP A 491 -31.41 12.63 4.71
CA ASP A 491 -32.22 13.38 5.69
C ASP A 491 -32.74 12.45 6.80
N ILE A 492 -32.68 12.93 8.05
CA ILE A 492 -33.26 12.25 9.21
C ILE A 492 -34.55 12.94 9.64
N ALA A 493 -35.60 12.15 9.91
CA ALA A 493 -36.89 12.69 10.36
C ALA A 493 -36.88 13.16 11.83
N ALA A 494 -35.94 12.66 12.63
CA ALA A 494 -35.68 13.06 14.02
C ALA A 494 -34.26 12.65 14.44
N GLY A 495 -33.67 13.37 15.40
CA GLY A 495 -32.44 12.93 16.07
C GLY A 495 -32.70 11.74 17.01
N PRO A 496 -31.67 10.95 17.36
CA PRO A 496 -31.81 9.77 18.23
C PRO A 496 -32.28 10.12 19.65
N ALA A 497 -32.60 9.10 20.44
CA ALA A 497 -32.75 9.23 21.89
C ALA A 497 -31.39 9.56 22.53
N MET A 498 -31.40 10.22 23.70
CA MET A 498 -30.18 10.70 24.37
C MET A 498 -30.13 10.29 25.85
N THR A 499 -31.18 10.60 26.63
CA THR A 499 -31.18 10.41 28.09
C THR A 499 -31.87 9.12 28.55
N GLY A 500 -32.58 8.44 27.65
CA GLY A 500 -33.53 7.38 27.99
C GLY A 500 -34.87 7.88 28.55
N ASP A 501 -35.04 9.20 28.75
CA ASP A 501 -36.31 9.83 29.12
C ASP A 501 -36.82 10.71 27.97
N ALA A 502 -37.92 10.31 27.36
CA ALA A 502 -38.45 10.98 26.17
C ALA A 502 -38.87 12.44 26.41
N GLN A 503 -39.29 12.79 27.63
CA GLN A 503 -39.67 14.17 27.96
C GLN A 503 -38.44 15.08 28.10
N THR A 504 -37.35 14.58 28.67
CA THR A 504 -36.07 15.28 28.77
C THR A 504 -35.42 15.43 27.40
N ASP A 505 -35.43 14.38 26.57
CA ASP A 505 -34.89 14.43 25.20
C ASP A 505 -35.63 15.48 24.35
N GLU A 506 -36.96 15.49 24.43
CA GLU A 506 -37.79 16.50 23.78
C GLU A 506 -37.49 17.92 24.28
N ARG A 507 -37.28 18.10 25.59
CA ARG A 507 -36.92 19.41 26.15
C ARG A 507 -35.54 19.89 25.67
N ILE A 508 -34.58 18.98 25.51
CA ILE A 508 -33.25 19.29 24.94
C ILE A 508 -33.39 19.74 23.48
N ARG A 509 -34.17 19.02 22.66
CA ARG A 509 -34.39 19.39 21.24
C ARG A 509 -35.06 20.75 21.10
N GLN A 510 -36.12 21.02 21.86
CA GLN A 510 -36.80 22.32 21.86
C GLN A 510 -35.84 23.48 22.19
N ILE A 511 -35.03 23.35 23.24
CA ILE A 511 -34.07 24.40 23.62
C ILE A 511 -32.97 24.56 22.55
N ALA A 512 -32.58 23.48 21.87
CA ALA A 512 -31.63 23.54 20.76
C ALA A 512 -32.23 24.29 19.55
N GLU A 513 -33.47 23.98 19.18
CA GLU A 513 -34.16 24.58 18.03
C GLU A 513 -34.52 26.05 18.24
N ASP A 514 -34.91 26.43 19.46
CA ASP A 514 -35.09 27.83 19.92
C ASP A 514 -33.79 28.62 19.78
N ARG A 515 -32.65 27.97 20.06
CA ARG A 515 -31.29 28.52 19.89
C ARG A 515 -30.79 28.44 18.44
N GLY A 516 -31.58 27.89 17.53
CA GLY A 516 -31.34 27.88 16.09
C GLY A 516 -30.54 26.69 15.56
N TYR A 517 -30.33 25.63 16.34
CA TYR A 517 -29.91 24.35 15.79
C TYR A 517 -30.96 23.81 14.80
N ARG A 518 -30.50 23.04 13.81
CA ARG A 518 -31.35 22.35 12.82
C ARG A 518 -30.87 20.92 12.69
N LEU A 519 -31.81 19.99 12.47
CA LEU A 519 -31.46 18.61 12.12
C LEU A 519 -30.55 18.65 10.89
N GLN A 520 -29.42 17.97 10.98
CA GLN A 520 -28.48 17.84 9.88
C GLN A 520 -28.78 16.54 9.13
N PRO A 521 -28.69 16.52 7.78
CA PRO A 521 -28.58 15.25 7.09
C PRO A 521 -27.31 14.53 7.55
N VAL A 522 -27.32 13.21 7.51
CA VAL A 522 -26.21 12.38 8.00
C VAL A 522 -25.59 11.58 6.88
N VAL A 523 -24.33 11.19 7.05
CA VAL A 523 -23.63 10.29 6.14
C VAL A 523 -24.47 9.04 5.84
N ALA A 524 -24.68 8.74 4.56
CA ALA A 524 -25.52 7.60 4.13
C ALA A 524 -24.80 6.25 4.32
N SER A 525 -23.51 6.20 4.04
CA SER A 525 -22.61 5.12 4.44
C SER A 525 -21.28 5.68 4.96
N SER A 526 -20.88 5.27 6.16
CA SER A 526 -19.56 5.62 6.74
C SER A 526 -18.39 4.99 5.98
N ASP A 527 -18.65 3.96 5.19
CA ASP A 527 -17.64 3.22 4.42
C ASP A 527 -17.12 4.03 3.21
N GLU A 528 -17.87 5.05 2.79
CA GLU A 528 -17.46 6.01 1.75
C GLU A 528 -16.61 7.17 2.30
N LEU A 529 -16.45 7.27 3.63
CA LEU A 529 -15.61 8.29 4.25
C LEU A 529 -14.13 7.90 4.17
N VAL A 530 -13.27 8.87 3.88
CA VAL A 530 -11.82 8.71 3.81
C VAL A 530 -11.16 9.32 5.04
N ARG A 531 -9.99 8.77 5.44
CA ARG A 531 -9.29 9.20 6.65
C ARG A 531 -8.18 10.21 6.33
N VAL A 532 -8.18 11.36 7.01
CA VAL A 532 -7.13 12.40 6.95
C VAL A 532 -6.78 12.79 8.38
N GLU A 533 -5.49 12.86 8.73
CA GLU A 533 -5.01 13.19 10.08
C GLU A 533 -5.76 12.40 11.20
N GLN A 534 -5.94 11.09 10.98
CA GLN A 534 -6.73 10.16 11.80
C GLN A 534 -8.26 10.35 11.79
N MET A 535 -8.77 11.49 11.35
CA MET A 535 -10.20 11.82 11.31
C MET A 535 -10.87 11.34 10.02
N LEU A 536 -12.16 10.99 10.07
CA LEU A 536 -12.95 10.63 8.88
C LEU A 536 -13.59 11.88 8.25
N LEU A 537 -13.59 11.94 6.92
CA LEU A 537 -14.16 13.03 6.12
C LEU A 537 -14.80 12.48 4.86
N GLN A 538 -15.77 13.21 4.32
CA GLN A 538 -16.27 12.97 2.97
C GLN A 538 -15.14 13.19 1.94
N PRO A 539 -15.07 12.42 0.85
CA PRO A 539 -13.94 12.49 -0.09
C PRO A 539 -13.61 13.89 -0.61
N GLU A 540 -14.63 14.73 -0.87
CA GLU A 540 -14.45 16.12 -1.32
C GLU A 540 -13.86 16.99 -0.21
N ALA A 541 -14.39 16.90 1.01
CA ALA A 541 -13.90 17.63 2.17
C ALA A 541 -12.46 17.23 2.53
N ALA A 542 -12.12 15.95 2.39
CA ALA A 542 -10.78 15.43 2.61
C ALA A 542 -9.76 16.01 1.61
N ARG A 543 -10.08 15.99 0.31
CA ARG A 543 -9.24 16.61 -0.74
C ARG A 543 -9.08 18.12 -0.49
N ALA A 544 -10.19 18.79 -0.21
CA ALA A 544 -10.23 20.22 0.09
C ALA A 544 -9.40 20.60 1.33
N TYR A 545 -9.54 19.86 2.44
CA TYR A 545 -8.79 20.13 3.67
C TYR A 545 -7.30 19.88 3.46
N THR A 546 -6.94 18.82 2.72
CA THR A 546 -5.55 18.53 2.37
C THR A 546 -4.92 19.70 1.61
N ALA A 547 -5.60 20.23 0.60
CA ALA A 547 -5.14 21.40 -0.16
C ALA A 547 -5.05 22.66 0.73
N LEU A 548 -6.06 22.93 1.57
CA LEU A 548 -6.05 24.05 2.51
C LEU A 548 -4.89 23.95 3.51
N SER A 549 -4.63 22.76 4.05
CA SER A 549 -3.54 22.51 5.01
C SER A 549 -2.16 22.68 4.36
N THR A 550 -2.00 22.26 3.10
CA THR A 550 -0.80 22.55 2.30
C THR A 550 -0.61 24.05 2.05
N ALA A 551 -1.66 24.77 1.62
CA ALA A 551 -1.60 26.22 1.44
C ALA A 551 -1.25 26.95 2.75
N ALA A 552 -1.84 26.51 3.87
CA ALA A 552 -1.57 27.04 5.19
C ALA A 552 -0.10 26.83 5.60
N ARG A 553 0.45 25.62 5.40
CA ARG A 553 1.89 25.32 5.62
C ARG A 553 2.79 26.19 4.75
N GLN A 554 2.49 26.36 3.47
CA GLN A 554 3.26 27.22 2.55
C GLN A 554 3.21 28.70 2.97
N ALA A 555 2.09 29.16 3.52
CA ALA A 555 1.93 30.49 4.10
C ALA A 555 2.59 30.65 5.51
N GLY A 556 3.28 29.63 6.03
CA GLY A 556 3.89 29.64 7.37
C GLY A 556 2.91 29.43 8.53
N ASN A 557 1.68 29.02 8.22
CA ASN A 557 0.53 28.94 9.12
C ASN A 557 -0.02 27.50 9.24
N PRO A 558 0.78 26.50 9.68
CA PRO A 558 0.36 25.09 9.67
C PRO A 558 -0.90 24.84 10.52
N ILE A 559 -1.90 24.19 9.91
CA ILE A 559 -3.14 23.73 10.57
C ILE A 559 -3.18 22.20 10.65
N THR A 560 -3.99 21.72 11.59
CA THR A 560 -4.26 20.30 11.88
C THR A 560 -5.73 20.07 12.22
N LEU A 561 -6.24 18.85 12.03
CA LEU A 561 -7.60 18.46 12.45
C LEU A 561 -7.64 18.13 13.94
N ALA A 562 -8.40 18.92 14.71
CA ALA A 562 -8.79 18.59 16.07
C ALA A 562 -9.99 17.61 16.11
N SER A 563 -10.85 17.65 15.09
CA SER A 563 -11.94 16.70 14.86
C SER A 563 -12.45 16.81 13.41
N ALA A 564 -13.03 15.74 12.88
CA ALA A 564 -13.91 15.82 11.71
C ALA A 564 -15.17 14.97 11.96
N TYR A 565 -15.54 14.01 11.11
CA TYR A 565 -16.78 13.22 11.26
C TYR A 565 -16.96 12.62 12.66
N ARG A 566 -18.18 12.76 13.22
CA ARG A 566 -18.58 12.19 14.51
C ARG A 566 -19.93 11.48 14.35
N GLY A 567 -19.99 10.19 14.65
CA GLY A 567 -21.26 9.44 14.76
C GLY A 567 -22.13 9.92 15.93
N PHE A 568 -23.36 9.40 16.02
CA PHE A 568 -24.30 9.78 17.07
C PHE A 568 -23.76 9.50 18.49
N ASP A 569 -23.24 8.29 18.74
CA ASP A 569 -22.70 7.87 20.03
C ASP A 569 -21.54 8.77 20.50
N THR A 570 -20.65 9.15 19.58
CA THR A 570 -19.56 10.10 19.85
C THR A 570 -20.09 11.48 20.21
N GLN A 571 -21.10 11.98 19.49
CA GLN A 571 -21.71 13.27 19.78
C GLN A 571 -22.51 13.25 21.09
N GLU A 572 -23.16 12.14 21.42
CA GLU A 572 -23.89 11.91 22.67
C GLU A 572 -22.94 11.96 23.87
N TYR A 573 -21.81 11.24 23.78
CA TYR A 573 -20.75 11.27 24.78
C TYR A 573 -20.22 12.70 25.02
N ILE A 574 -19.97 13.47 23.94
CA ILE A 574 -19.52 14.87 24.05
C ILE A 574 -20.62 15.72 24.70
N LEU A 575 -21.90 15.56 24.31
CA LEU A 575 -23.01 16.28 24.92
C LEU A 575 -23.05 16.04 26.43
N PHE A 576 -23.04 14.79 26.90
CA PHE A 576 -23.16 14.49 28.34
C PHE A 576 -21.91 14.78 29.16
N ARG A 577 -20.73 14.88 28.54
CA ARG A 577 -19.53 15.42 29.20
C ARG A 577 -19.74 16.86 29.68
N HIS A 578 -20.51 17.65 28.92
CA HIS A 578 -20.88 19.04 29.24
C HIS A 578 -22.22 19.13 29.99
N LEU A 579 -23.24 18.41 29.52
CA LEU A 579 -24.58 18.32 30.09
C LEU A 579 -24.63 17.26 31.21
N LYS A 580 -24.11 17.61 32.38
CA LYS A 580 -24.11 16.72 33.55
C LYS A 580 -25.46 16.72 34.27
N ALA A 581 -25.92 15.56 34.71
CA ALA A 581 -27.15 15.41 35.50
C ALA A 581 -27.10 16.19 36.85
N PRO A 582 -28.24 16.67 37.38
CA PRO A 582 -29.57 16.67 36.77
C PRO A 582 -29.68 17.62 35.56
N TYR A 583 -30.58 17.29 34.63
CA TYR A 583 -30.78 18.01 33.36
C TYR A 583 -31.78 19.15 33.51
N THR A 584 -31.38 20.25 34.15
CA THR A 584 -32.20 21.46 34.24
C THR A 584 -32.09 22.32 32.98
N ASP A 585 -33.14 23.08 32.64
CA ASP A 585 -33.13 24.03 31.51
C ASP A 585 -31.87 24.93 31.49
N GLU A 586 -31.44 25.46 32.64
CA GLU A 586 -30.22 26.27 32.78
C GLU A 586 -28.95 25.52 32.34
N ARG A 587 -28.83 24.23 32.68
CA ARG A 587 -27.70 23.37 32.28
C ARG A 587 -27.79 22.97 30.81
N ILE A 588 -28.99 22.71 30.31
CA ILE A 588 -29.25 22.45 28.89
C ILE A 588 -28.83 23.68 28.07
N HIS A 589 -29.34 24.88 28.39
CA HIS A 589 -28.91 26.14 27.78
C HIS A 589 -27.39 26.34 27.86
N THR A 590 -26.74 25.99 28.97
CA THR A 590 -25.28 26.15 29.12
C THR A 590 -24.50 25.17 28.24
N ALA A 591 -24.91 23.91 28.15
CA ALA A 591 -24.26 22.92 27.31
C ALA A 591 -24.44 23.22 25.81
N LEU A 592 -25.66 23.61 25.40
CA LEU A 592 -26.02 23.95 24.02
C LEU A 592 -25.43 25.28 23.52
N ARG A 593 -24.62 25.97 24.33
CA ARG A 593 -23.73 27.05 23.87
C ARG A 593 -22.42 26.55 23.27
N ILE A 594 -22.07 25.29 23.49
CA ILE A 594 -20.75 24.72 23.19
C ILE A 594 -20.88 23.40 22.42
N VAL A 595 -21.98 22.65 22.58
CA VAL A 595 -22.12 21.31 22.00
C VAL A 595 -23.50 21.11 21.41
N ALA A 596 -23.55 20.71 20.13
CA ALA A 596 -24.76 20.31 19.44
C ALA A 596 -25.30 18.95 19.95
N PRO A 597 -26.63 18.74 20.03
CA PRO A 597 -27.19 17.41 20.25
C PRO A 597 -26.88 16.43 19.09
N PRO A 598 -26.90 15.11 19.34
CA PRO A 598 -26.94 14.10 18.29
C PRO A 598 -28.04 14.37 17.26
N GLY A 599 -27.71 14.31 15.96
CA GLY A 599 -28.61 14.67 14.86
C GLY A 599 -28.63 16.16 14.49
N TYR A 600 -28.01 17.03 15.28
CA TYR A 600 -27.95 18.49 15.04
C TYR A 600 -26.50 19.00 14.88
N SER A 601 -25.49 18.12 14.88
CA SER A 601 -24.08 18.51 14.71
C SER A 601 -23.67 18.39 13.25
N ARG A 602 -23.06 19.43 12.69
CA ARG A 602 -22.52 19.40 11.32
C ARG A 602 -21.46 18.33 11.09
N HIS A 603 -20.81 17.85 12.15
CA HIS A 603 -19.88 16.72 12.07
C HIS A 603 -20.55 15.39 11.70
N GLN A 604 -21.88 15.28 11.75
CA GLN A 604 -22.61 14.10 11.28
C GLN A 604 -22.76 14.03 9.75
N THR A 605 -22.44 15.11 9.03
CA THR A 605 -22.41 15.14 7.56
C THR A 605 -21.08 14.61 6.97
N GLY A 606 -20.01 14.60 7.78
CA GLY A 606 -18.64 14.36 7.32
C GLY A 606 -18.01 15.49 6.50
N TYR A 607 -18.66 16.66 6.41
CA TYR A 607 -18.16 17.86 5.72
C TYR A 607 -17.64 18.96 6.68
N ALA A 608 -17.81 18.80 8.01
CA ALA A 608 -17.30 19.71 9.03
C ALA A 608 -15.91 19.30 9.56
N VAL A 609 -15.04 20.28 9.80
CA VAL A 609 -13.71 20.14 10.41
C VAL A 609 -13.54 21.13 11.57
N ASP A 610 -13.00 20.64 12.68
CA ASP A 610 -12.48 21.47 13.77
C ASP A 610 -10.96 21.63 13.58
N LEU A 611 -10.46 22.86 13.51
CA LEU A 611 -9.05 23.17 13.26
C LEU A 611 -8.27 23.54 14.54
N ALA A 612 -7.00 23.15 14.58
CA ALA A 612 -6.03 23.51 15.61
C ALA A 612 -4.62 23.72 15.01
N THR A 613 -3.68 24.23 15.81
CA THR A 613 -2.25 24.23 15.48
C THR A 613 -1.45 23.47 16.54
N ALA A 614 -0.17 23.19 16.30
CA ALA A 614 0.70 22.49 17.25
C ALA A 614 0.77 23.19 18.63
N ASP A 615 0.70 24.52 18.65
CA ASP A 615 0.83 25.34 19.88
C ASP A 615 -0.51 25.81 20.44
N HIS A 616 -1.62 25.66 19.71
CA HIS A 616 -2.95 26.13 20.11
C HIS A 616 -4.00 25.03 19.88
N GLY A 617 -4.50 24.46 20.98
CA GLY A 617 -5.63 23.52 20.91
C GLY A 617 -6.91 24.20 20.42
N ILE A 618 -7.93 23.42 20.06
CA ILE A 618 -9.21 23.86 19.47
C ILE A 618 -9.80 25.16 20.08
N ASN A 619 -9.91 25.25 21.41
CA ASN A 619 -10.47 26.41 22.12
C ASN A 619 -9.61 27.69 22.05
N GLU A 620 -8.33 27.54 21.71
CA GLU A 620 -7.30 28.58 21.66
C GLU A 620 -6.93 28.93 20.21
N PHE A 621 -7.33 28.12 19.23
CA PHE A 621 -7.05 28.30 17.80
C PHE A 621 -7.34 29.71 17.29
N ARG A 622 -8.41 30.35 17.80
CA ARG A 622 -8.80 31.74 17.49
C ARG A 622 -7.74 32.81 17.78
N PHE A 623 -6.71 32.48 18.57
CA PHE A 623 -5.61 33.37 18.93
C PHE A 623 -4.34 33.09 18.09
N SER A 624 -4.35 32.06 17.26
CA SER A 624 -3.23 31.68 16.40
C SER A 624 -3.12 32.57 15.16
N GLU A 625 -1.89 32.69 14.62
CA GLU A 625 -1.65 33.33 13.32
C GLU A 625 -2.39 32.60 12.19
N ALA A 626 -2.54 31.27 12.29
CA ALA A 626 -3.26 30.47 11.30
C ALA A 626 -4.76 30.80 11.23
N TYR A 627 -5.42 31.07 12.37
CA TYR A 627 -6.79 31.58 12.35
C TYR A 627 -6.87 33.00 11.79
N ALA A 628 -5.90 33.87 12.13
CA ALA A 628 -5.87 35.23 11.57
C ALA A 628 -5.69 35.23 10.05
N TRP A 629 -4.87 34.31 9.52
CA TRP A 629 -4.71 34.04 8.08
C TRP A 629 -6.00 33.49 7.46
N LEU A 630 -6.61 32.45 8.05
CA LEU A 630 -7.88 31.87 7.57
C LEU A 630 -9.05 32.85 7.58
N ALA A 631 -9.09 33.78 8.53
CA ALA A 631 -10.17 34.77 8.67
C ALA A 631 -9.98 36.03 7.81
N ALA A 632 -8.80 36.23 7.22
CA ALA A 632 -8.49 37.39 6.41
C ALA A 632 -9.40 37.47 5.16
N ASP A 633 -9.64 38.69 4.68
CA ASP A 633 -10.37 39.00 3.44
C ASP A 633 -11.69 38.21 3.27
N ASN A 634 -12.46 38.17 4.36
CA ASN A 634 -13.73 37.44 4.45
C ASN A 634 -13.56 35.93 4.22
N PHE A 635 -12.59 35.34 4.90
CA PHE A 635 -12.23 33.93 4.79
C PHE A 635 -11.76 33.51 3.38
N LEU A 636 -10.96 34.38 2.73
CA LEU A 636 -10.56 34.19 1.33
C LEU A 636 -9.89 32.83 1.09
N GLU A 637 -8.88 32.50 1.89
CA GLU A 637 -8.09 31.28 1.70
C GLU A 637 -8.87 30.01 2.06
N ALA A 638 -9.75 30.06 3.07
CA ALA A 638 -10.70 28.96 3.31
C ALA A 638 -11.64 28.76 2.11
N LYS A 639 -12.20 29.86 1.56
CA LYS A 639 -13.13 29.81 0.42
C LYS A 639 -12.49 29.32 -0.87
N ARG A 640 -11.21 29.63 -1.13
CA ARG A 640 -10.45 29.07 -2.27
C ARG A 640 -10.47 27.54 -2.28
N HIS A 641 -10.51 26.93 -1.10
CA HIS A 641 -10.52 25.49 -0.90
C HIS A 641 -11.93 24.96 -0.60
N GLY A 642 -12.99 25.74 -0.81
CA GLY A 642 -14.38 25.31 -0.62
C GLY A 642 -14.88 25.33 0.82
N PHE A 643 -14.13 25.88 1.78
CA PHE A 643 -14.54 25.99 3.19
C PHE A 643 -15.08 27.37 3.56
N ILE A 644 -16.03 27.40 4.50
CA ILE A 644 -16.54 28.60 5.16
C ILE A 644 -16.64 28.37 6.68
N PRO A 645 -16.62 29.42 7.52
CA PRO A 645 -16.86 29.28 8.95
C PRO A 645 -18.27 28.76 9.23
N SER A 646 -18.40 27.74 10.08
CA SER A 646 -19.69 27.16 10.46
C SER A 646 -20.54 28.10 11.33
N TYR A 647 -19.90 28.78 12.28
CA TYR A 647 -20.57 29.62 13.28
C TYR A 647 -19.85 30.97 13.40
N PRO A 648 -19.97 31.85 12.39
CA PRO A 648 -19.30 33.14 12.39
C PRO A 648 -19.79 34.05 13.53
N ALA A 649 -18.91 34.96 13.96
CA ALA A 649 -19.25 35.94 14.98
C ALA A 649 -20.34 36.93 14.51
N GLY A 650 -21.19 37.37 15.44
CA GLY A 650 -22.23 38.38 15.17
C GLY A 650 -23.53 37.84 14.57
N VAL A 651 -23.72 36.51 14.50
CA VAL A 651 -24.98 35.89 14.10
C VAL A 651 -25.73 35.37 15.32
N GLU A 652 -26.99 35.78 15.48
CA GLU A 652 -27.87 35.28 16.53
C GLU A 652 -28.55 33.97 16.13
N ASN A 653 -28.91 33.17 17.14
CA ASN A 653 -29.63 31.89 16.99
C ASN A 653 -29.03 30.98 15.90
N GLN A 654 -27.75 30.63 16.03
CA GLN A 654 -27.01 29.79 15.07
C GLN A 654 -26.64 28.40 15.60
N GLY A 655 -27.18 27.98 16.75
CA GLY A 655 -26.72 26.79 17.47
C GLY A 655 -25.71 27.16 18.57
N PRO A 656 -24.43 26.74 18.51
CA PRO A 656 -23.44 27.08 19.52
C PRO A 656 -23.14 28.60 19.51
N ASP A 657 -22.39 29.07 20.52
CA ASP A 657 -21.74 30.38 20.44
C ASP A 657 -20.68 30.32 19.32
N PRO A 658 -20.19 31.44 18.77
CA PRO A 658 -19.25 31.39 17.66
C PRO A 658 -18.03 30.50 17.92
N GLU A 659 -17.73 29.61 16.97
CA GLU A 659 -16.66 28.61 17.04
C GLU A 659 -15.62 28.92 15.96
N PRO A 660 -14.56 29.70 16.26
CA PRO A 660 -13.54 30.08 15.29
C PRO A 660 -12.72 28.92 14.68
N TRP A 661 -12.92 27.71 15.19
CA TRP A 661 -12.26 26.49 14.76
C TRP A 661 -13.12 25.61 13.85
N GLU A 662 -14.46 25.70 13.87
CA GLU A 662 -15.33 24.84 13.03
C GLU A 662 -15.52 25.49 11.64
N PHE A 663 -15.04 24.78 10.61
CA PHE A 663 -15.24 25.12 9.20
C PHE A 663 -16.02 24.01 8.51
N PHE A 664 -16.85 24.38 7.54
CA PHE A 664 -17.67 23.45 6.77
C PHE A 664 -17.35 23.56 5.29
N TYR A 665 -17.18 22.41 4.63
CA TYR A 665 -17.00 22.35 3.18
C TYR A 665 -18.33 22.52 2.46
N VAL A 666 -18.43 23.52 1.59
CA VAL A 666 -19.60 23.79 0.74
C VAL A 666 -19.31 23.64 -0.76
N GLY A 667 -18.08 23.27 -1.13
CA GLY A 667 -17.62 23.25 -2.52
C GLY A 667 -17.30 24.64 -3.09
N THR A 668 -16.36 24.69 -4.02
CA THR A 668 -15.88 25.93 -4.64
C THR A 668 -16.96 26.64 -5.44
N ASP A 669 -17.79 25.89 -6.18
CA ASP A 669 -18.77 26.44 -7.12
C ASP A 669 -19.84 27.31 -6.44
N ASN A 670 -20.17 26.99 -5.18
CA ASN A 670 -21.12 27.76 -4.37
C ASN A 670 -20.56 29.11 -3.88
N LEU A 671 -19.24 29.31 -3.99
CA LEU A 671 -18.51 30.47 -3.49
C LEU A 671 -18.13 31.46 -4.59
N VAL A 672 -18.24 31.08 -5.87
CA VAL A 672 -17.97 31.92 -7.04
C VAL A 672 -19.03 33.01 -7.19
N ALA A 673 -18.62 34.24 -7.52
CA ALA A 673 -19.54 35.30 -7.90
C ALA A 673 -20.18 34.98 -9.26
N SER A 674 -21.51 35.04 -9.37
CA SER A 674 -22.18 34.93 -10.66
C SER A 674 -21.66 36.03 -11.60
N PRO A 675 -21.39 35.73 -12.89
CA PRO A 675 -20.92 36.75 -13.82
C PRO A 675 -21.95 37.89 -13.88
N THR A 676 -21.48 39.12 -13.65
CA THR A 676 -22.31 40.32 -13.78
C THR A 676 -22.88 40.39 -15.19
N PRO A 677 -24.22 40.53 -15.35
CA PRO A 677 -24.88 40.46 -16.67
C PRO A 677 -24.59 41.67 -17.58
#